data_AF-A0A418T682-F1
#
_entry.id   AF-A0A418T682-F1
#
_cell.length_a   1.000
_cell.length_b   1.000
_cell.length_c   1.000
_cell.angle_alpha   90.00
_cell.angle_beta   90.00
_cell.angle_gamma   90.00
#
_symmetry.space_group_name_H-M   'P 1'
#
loop_
_entity.id
_entity.type
_entity.pdbx_description
1 polymer ?
#
loop_
_entity_poly.entity_id
_entity_poly.type
_entity_poly.pdbx_seq_one_letter_code
_entity_poly.pdbx_strand_id
1 'polypeptide(L)'
;MANRYCNLVGVNRISEDYPSITEGFDGVQRDMDAATAGINDVQAQVDTLVINGDSSPAAAQAAVDANGHDYKNLKVRLDTEHTQLKNNKADRSEVNALATEKANQIDLNATNVVVAQKADQTYVDEQIANIGDGSPKETFATFAELQTTYPTGAIGVYLVAQNGHWYYWNGTAWTDGGEYQSDGLADKSVTPKKLSFLPVVGKVGRNLFNKDDVVLDRYINWAAGDERANTAYVASVYIPVDSNTTYNLNHSEQLAWYAADRSFVSGVNKSGNGSITITSPATARFIRISVLKANLNIVQLEKGSIATAYESYVMIDDNKIQNESIAKEKLAFEVVVPITSKNLFYKDKITTGYYIGGIDGVLKPNPSYSVSDFIQVAPDTFYTRNFVDLMTIYNSEKIGISFTNTTTGTATFKIPPDGYFIRVSLPNTRLNSYQIEEGEETTEYEKAGSYLTPSYFDSATENALNNLILNPTHKTIHSIMSPIRKNNGLQIKLIGDSITQGVGGTGFAQDGYNFVGDYRVNTKGYCWANLLRDYLQEKFICTVKNWGTTGRTSRFLVENILTLVESTDDIVICMIGTNNRNQSAGQTIDQFYDDLIYIGNYVRGLGKEIIFMSSIPASISNETDVNNPKTYHMEDIDTVIMCAAAYFSMDYISLYKILMSYCDQKGITIDSLLGDGLHPNDDGYTLMFNFVCDGLGIGRKRPNATW
;
A
#
# COMPACT_ATOMS: atom_id res chain seq x y z
N MET A 1 -50.83 101.29 -35.42
CA MET A 1 -51.34 100.34 -34.41
C MET A 1 -51.00 100.93 -33.07
N ALA A 2 -52.01 101.20 -32.21
CA ALA A 2 -51.76 101.68 -30.86
C ALA A 2 -50.83 100.69 -30.15
N ASN A 3 -49.77 101.18 -29.51
CA ASN A 3 -49.00 100.36 -28.59
C ASN A 3 -49.97 99.86 -27.52
N ARG A 4 -50.16 98.54 -27.45
CA ARG A 4 -51.12 97.85 -26.55
C ARG A 4 -50.94 98.24 -25.07
N TYR A 5 -49.76 98.71 -24.68
CA TYR A 5 -49.40 98.96 -23.30
C TYR A 5 -49.12 100.44 -22.96
N CYS A 6 -48.53 101.24 -23.87
CA CYS A 6 -48.22 102.65 -23.56
C CYS A 6 -49.19 103.69 -24.16
N ASN A 7 -50.09 103.29 -25.07
CA ASN A 7 -51.12 104.12 -25.74
C ASN A 7 -50.79 105.63 -25.93
N LEU A 8 -49.61 105.95 -26.48
CA LEU A 8 -49.11 107.32 -26.62
C LEU A 8 -49.89 108.11 -27.68
N VAL A 9 -50.29 109.35 -27.36
CA VAL A 9 -51.04 110.23 -28.25
C VAL A 9 -50.14 111.36 -28.72
N GLY A 10 -49.79 111.38 -30.02
CA GLY A 10 -48.69 112.18 -30.59
C GLY A 10 -48.79 113.71 -30.57
N VAL A 11 -49.72 114.29 -29.80
CA VAL A 11 -49.85 115.75 -29.60
C VAL A 11 -49.41 116.22 -28.20
N ASN A 12 -49.16 115.31 -27.25
CA ASN A 12 -48.76 115.64 -25.89
C ASN A 12 -47.25 115.78 -25.74
N ARG A 13 -46.79 116.52 -24.72
CA ARG A 13 -45.35 116.61 -24.40
C ARG A 13 -44.90 115.30 -23.74
N ILE A 14 -43.68 114.84 -24.03
CA ILE A 14 -43.12 113.58 -23.46
C ILE A 14 -43.20 113.51 -21.93
N SER A 15 -43.12 114.64 -21.23
CA SER A 15 -43.26 114.70 -19.76
C SER A 15 -44.66 114.34 -19.27
N GLU A 16 -45.69 114.56 -20.08
CA GLU A 16 -47.10 114.28 -19.75
C GLU A 16 -47.45 112.81 -20.01
N ASP A 17 -46.80 112.19 -20.99
CA ASP A 17 -46.99 110.77 -21.33
C ASP A 17 -45.98 109.83 -20.63
N TYR A 18 -45.03 110.38 -19.86
CA TYR A 18 -43.99 109.61 -19.15
C TYR A 18 -44.56 108.51 -18.23
N PRO A 19 -45.65 108.75 -17.44
CA PRO A 19 -46.27 107.70 -16.63
C PRO A 19 -46.82 106.54 -17.48
N SER A 20 -47.40 106.82 -18.64
CA SER A 20 -47.95 105.82 -19.57
C SER A 20 -46.86 104.93 -20.17
N ILE A 21 -45.65 105.47 -20.34
CA ILE A 21 -44.48 104.68 -20.75
C ILE A 21 -44.09 103.70 -19.64
N THR A 22 -43.99 104.17 -18.39
CA THR A 22 -43.68 103.32 -17.23
C THR A 22 -44.74 102.26 -16.99
N GLU A 23 -46.03 102.62 -17.00
CA GLU A 23 -47.15 101.67 -16.89
C GLU A 23 -47.12 100.62 -17.99
N GLY A 24 -46.72 101.00 -19.20
CA GLY A 24 -46.60 100.06 -20.30
C GLY A 24 -45.41 99.10 -20.14
N PHE A 25 -44.26 99.57 -19.62
CA PHE A 25 -43.15 98.69 -19.25
C PHE A 25 -43.53 97.73 -18.12
N ASP A 26 -44.29 98.18 -17.12
CA ASP A 26 -44.82 97.33 -16.05
C ASP A 26 -45.85 96.32 -16.57
N GLY A 27 -46.62 96.69 -17.59
CA GLY A 27 -47.50 95.77 -18.32
C GLY A 27 -46.71 94.66 -19.04
N VAL A 28 -45.64 95.02 -19.73
CA VAL A 28 -44.74 94.06 -20.39
C VAL A 28 -44.07 93.14 -19.39
N GLN A 29 -43.58 93.67 -18.25
CA GLN A 29 -42.97 92.85 -17.20
C GLN A 29 -43.95 91.84 -16.60
N ARG A 30 -45.20 92.24 -16.35
CA ARG A 30 -46.25 91.32 -15.87
C ARG A 30 -46.55 90.20 -16.85
N ASP A 31 -46.61 90.51 -18.15
CA ASP A 31 -46.85 89.49 -19.18
C ASP A 31 -45.64 88.56 -19.33
N MET A 32 -44.41 89.08 -19.19
CA MET A 32 -43.19 88.27 -19.13
C MET A 32 -43.18 87.35 -17.91
N ASP A 33 -43.51 87.86 -16.73
CA ASP A 33 -43.56 87.06 -15.49
C ASP A 33 -44.64 85.97 -15.58
N ALA A 34 -45.81 86.28 -16.15
CA ALA A 34 -46.87 85.31 -16.40
C ALA A 34 -46.45 84.24 -17.41
N ALA A 35 -45.74 84.62 -18.47
CA ALA A 35 -45.19 83.68 -19.45
C ALA A 35 -44.11 82.78 -18.81
N THR A 36 -43.20 83.34 -17.99
CA THR A 36 -42.20 82.58 -17.25
C THR A 36 -42.84 81.62 -16.25
N ALA A 37 -43.88 82.04 -15.54
CA ALA A 37 -44.64 81.15 -14.65
C ALA A 37 -45.29 79.99 -15.42
N GLY A 38 -45.89 80.27 -16.58
CA GLY A 38 -46.45 79.24 -17.46
C GLY A 38 -45.40 78.27 -18.00
N ILE A 39 -44.22 78.77 -18.40
CA ILE A 39 -43.10 77.93 -18.84
C ILE A 39 -42.60 77.03 -17.71
N ASN A 40 -42.48 77.56 -16.49
CA ASN A 40 -42.06 76.78 -15.33
C ASN A 40 -43.08 75.71 -14.96
N ASP A 41 -44.38 76.00 -15.06
CA ASP A 41 -45.44 75.02 -14.82
C ASP A 41 -45.42 73.91 -15.89
N VAL A 42 -45.26 74.28 -17.17
CA VAL A 42 -45.09 73.30 -18.26
C VAL A 42 -43.83 72.48 -18.04
N GLN A 43 -42.71 73.08 -17.63
CA GLN A 43 -41.48 72.35 -17.34
C GLN A 43 -41.68 71.38 -16.17
N ALA A 44 -42.38 71.78 -15.11
CA ALA A 44 -42.71 70.91 -13.99
C ALA A 44 -43.62 69.74 -14.40
N GLN A 45 -44.60 69.99 -15.28
CA GLN A 45 -45.45 68.94 -15.85
C GLN A 45 -44.64 68.00 -16.76
N VAL A 46 -43.73 68.54 -17.57
CA VAL A 46 -42.83 67.76 -18.44
C VAL A 46 -41.83 66.94 -17.62
N ASP A 47 -41.23 67.49 -16.57
CA ASP A 47 -40.31 66.77 -15.69
C ASP A 47 -41.03 65.61 -14.97
N THR A 48 -42.30 65.81 -14.60
CA THR A 48 -43.17 64.76 -14.06
C THR A 48 -43.45 63.67 -15.11
N LEU A 49 -43.60 64.03 -16.38
CA LEU A 49 -43.81 63.09 -17.49
C LEU A 49 -42.53 62.36 -17.93
N VAL A 50 -41.37 63.01 -17.86
CA VAL A 50 -40.12 62.57 -18.51
C VAL A 50 -39.24 61.73 -17.58
N ILE A 51 -39.36 61.84 -16.25
CA ILE A 51 -38.42 61.15 -15.34
C ILE A 51 -38.75 59.65 -15.12
N ASN A 52 -39.97 59.16 -15.40
CA ASN A 52 -40.32 57.76 -15.09
C ASN A 52 -41.14 56.98 -16.13
N GLY A 53 -41.31 57.47 -17.36
CA GLY A 53 -41.96 56.69 -18.44
C GLY A 53 -43.39 56.26 -18.09
N ASP A 54 -44.36 57.14 -18.41
CA ASP A 54 -45.79 57.00 -18.15
C ASP A 54 -46.18 57.02 -16.64
N SER A 55 -46.81 58.12 -16.20
CA SER A 55 -47.43 58.24 -14.87
C SER A 55 -48.95 57.98 -14.92
N SER A 56 -49.43 57.33 -15.98
CA SER A 56 -50.83 56.93 -16.03
C SER A 56 -51.18 56.00 -14.86
N PRO A 57 -52.44 56.01 -14.40
CA PRO A 57 -52.92 55.01 -13.43
C PRO A 57 -52.63 53.57 -13.86
N ALA A 58 -52.56 53.31 -15.18
CA ALA A 58 -52.23 52.01 -15.74
C ALA A 58 -50.77 51.61 -15.48
N ALA A 59 -49.82 52.54 -15.59
CA ALA A 59 -48.41 52.30 -15.30
C ALA A 59 -48.16 52.06 -13.80
N ALA A 60 -48.86 52.79 -12.92
CA ALA A 60 -48.81 52.57 -11.48
C ALA A 60 -49.37 51.19 -11.09
N GLN A 61 -50.48 50.78 -11.69
CA GLN A 61 -51.04 49.44 -11.50
C GLN A 61 -50.09 48.35 -12.03
N ALA A 62 -49.42 48.59 -13.15
CA ALA A 62 -48.46 47.67 -13.75
C ALA A 62 -47.15 47.53 -12.96
N ALA A 63 -46.82 48.48 -12.08
CA ALA A 63 -45.68 48.38 -11.17
C ALA A 63 -45.95 47.48 -9.95
N VAL A 64 -47.19 46.99 -9.77
CA VAL A 64 -47.58 46.08 -8.68
C VAL A 64 -47.74 44.65 -9.21
N ASP A 65 -47.13 43.67 -8.55
CA ASP A 65 -47.27 42.27 -8.93
C ASP A 65 -48.58 41.61 -8.44
N ALA A 66 -48.77 40.34 -8.80
CA ALA A 66 -49.95 39.55 -8.42
C ALA A 66 -50.09 39.33 -6.90
N ASN A 67 -49.01 39.51 -6.13
CA ASN A 67 -49.00 39.38 -4.67
C ASN A 67 -49.16 40.72 -3.95
N GLY A 68 -49.30 41.82 -4.71
CA GLY A 68 -49.45 43.17 -4.16
C GLY A 68 -48.12 43.86 -3.82
N HIS A 69 -46.98 43.36 -4.27
CA HIS A 69 -45.69 44.02 -4.08
C HIS A 69 -45.53 45.18 -5.06
N ASP A 70 -45.32 46.40 -4.53
CA ASP A 70 -45.15 47.63 -5.31
C ASP A 70 -43.66 47.91 -5.59
N TYR A 71 -43.27 47.74 -6.85
CA TYR A 71 -41.91 47.96 -7.35
C TYR A 71 -41.57 49.44 -7.63
N LYS A 72 -42.46 50.38 -7.24
CA LYS A 72 -42.35 51.83 -7.43
C LYS A 72 -42.46 52.30 -8.88
N ASN A 73 -41.90 51.57 -9.83
CA ASN A 73 -42.11 51.81 -11.26
C ASN A 73 -42.00 50.51 -12.08
N LEU A 74 -42.58 50.54 -13.27
CA LEU A 74 -42.66 49.37 -14.16
C LEU A 74 -41.28 48.86 -14.61
N LYS A 75 -40.30 49.75 -14.80
CA LYS A 75 -38.96 49.36 -15.23
C LYS A 75 -38.26 48.49 -14.19
N VAL A 76 -38.32 48.88 -12.92
CA VAL A 76 -37.72 48.12 -11.81
C VAL A 76 -38.37 46.75 -11.70
N ARG A 77 -39.70 46.66 -11.84
CA ARG A 77 -40.40 45.38 -11.90
C ARG A 77 -39.88 44.53 -13.06
N LEU A 78 -39.88 45.07 -14.27
CA LEU A 78 -39.48 44.34 -15.48
C LEU A 78 -38.03 43.83 -15.36
N ASP A 79 -37.11 44.66 -14.88
CA ASP A 79 -35.70 44.27 -14.71
C ASP A 79 -35.56 43.18 -13.64
N THR A 80 -36.29 43.29 -12.53
CA THR A 80 -36.25 42.33 -11.42
C THR A 80 -36.84 40.99 -11.84
N GLU A 81 -38.03 41.00 -12.42
CA GLU A 81 -38.70 39.79 -12.92
C GLU A 81 -37.91 39.16 -14.08
N HIS A 82 -37.34 39.96 -14.98
CA HIS A 82 -36.48 39.44 -16.06
C HIS A 82 -35.19 38.81 -15.53
N THR A 83 -34.61 39.38 -14.47
CA THR A 83 -33.44 38.80 -13.78
C THR A 83 -33.80 37.50 -13.09
N GLN A 84 -34.92 37.45 -12.37
CA GLN A 84 -35.44 36.21 -11.78
C GLN A 84 -35.73 35.16 -12.85
N LEU A 85 -36.34 35.53 -13.98
CA LEU A 85 -36.63 34.60 -15.07
C LEU A 85 -35.36 34.11 -15.77
N LYS A 86 -34.30 34.94 -15.87
CA LYS A 86 -32.97 34.53 -16.33
C LYS A 86 -32.31 33.54 -15.35
N ASN A 87 -32.43 33.78 -14.05
CA ASN A 87 -31.90 32.89 -13.02
C ASN A 87 -32.65 31.55 -13.01
N ASN A 88 -33.97 31.54 -13.15
CA ASN A 88 -34.76 30.30 -13.29
C ASN A 88 -34.47 29.57 -14.62
N LYS A 89 -33.97 30.27 -15.65
CA LYS A 89 -33.50 29.64 -16.90
C LYS A 89 -32.13 28.96 -16.76
N ALA A 90 -31.37 29.26 -15.70
CA ALA A 90 -30.13 28.58 -15.36
C ALA A 90 -30.36 27.19 -14.72
N ASP A 91 -31.58 26.88 -14.26
CA ASP A 91 -31.99 25.54 -13.78
C ASP A 91 -32.05 24.48 -14.90
N ARG A 92 -31.73 24.84 -16.15
CA ARG A 92 -31.51 23.86 -17.23
C ARG A 92 -30.37 22.90 -16.89
N SER A 93 -29.45 23.30 -16.02
CA SER A 93 -28.41 22.43 -15.45
C SER A 93 -29.00 21.32 -14.57
N GLU A 94 -29.90 21.66 -13.64
CA GLU A 94 -30.59 20.69 -12.79
C GLU A 94 -31.58 19.83 -13.57
N VAL A 95 -32.31 20.40 -14.53
CA VAL A 95 -33.21 19.63 -15.42
C VAL A 95 -32.42 18.68 -16.32
N ASN A 96 -31.23 19.08 -16.79
CA ASN A 96 -30.34 18.18 -17.53
C ASN A 96 -29.72 17.12 -16.61
N ALA A 97 -29.34 17.46 -15.38
CA ALA A 97 -28.85 16.50 -14.40
C ALA A 97 -29.91 15.46 -14.04
N LEU A 98 -31.16 15.87 -13.80
CA LEU A 98 -32.31 14.99 -13.60
C LEU A 98 -32.65 14.15 -14.84
N ALA A 99 -32.45 14.68 -16.04
CA ALA A 99 -32.62 13.93 -17.29
C ALA A 99 -31.51 12.87 -17.48
N THR A 100 -30.26 13.19 -17.13
CA THR A 100 -29.13 12.25 -17.13
C THR A 100 -29.30 11.18 -16.05
N GLU A 101 -29.78 11.53 -14.86
CA GLU A 101 -30.06 10.60 -13.77
C GLU A 101 -31.23 9.66 -14.11
N LYS A 102 -32.29 10.16 -14.77
CA LYS A 102 -33.35 9.32 -15.34
C LYS A 102 -32.86 8.39 -16.46
N ALA A 103 -31.94 8.83 -17.32
CA ALA A 103 -31.34 7.99 -18.35
C ALA A 103 -30.52 6.84 -17.72
N ASN A 104 -29.71 7.14 -16.71
CA ASN A 104 -28.96 6.13 -15.95
C ASN A 104 -29.89 5.13 -15.22
N GLN A 105 -31.04 5.57 -14.71
CA GLN A 105 -32.02 4.69 -14.08
C GLN A 105 -32.72 3.76 -15.10
N ILE A 106 -32.96 4.22 -16.34
CA ILE A 106 -33.50 3.38 -17.42
C ILE A 106 -32.47 2.31 -17.81
N ASP A 107 -31.19 2.68 -17.92
CA ASP A 107 -30.11 1.74 -18.23
C ASP A 107 -29.85 0.77 -17.08
N LEU A 108 -29.98 1.22 -15.83
CA LEU A 108 -29.90 0.36 -14.63
C LEU A 108 -31.11 -0.59 -14.56
N ASN A 109 -32.31 -0.14 -14.92
CA ASN A 109 -33.50 -0.99 -15.00
C ASN A 109 -33.38 -2.00 -16.15
N ALA A 110 -32.84 -1.60 -17.31
CA ALA A 110 -32.55 -2.51 -18.41
C ALA A 110 -31.47 -3.54 -18.04
N THR A 111 -30.42 -3.10 -17.32
CA THR A 111 -29.36 -3.99 -16.79
C THR A 111 -29.92 -4.93 -15.73
N ASN A 112 -30.78 -4.46 -14.83
CA ASN A 112 -31.46 -5.30 -13.83
C ASN A 112 -32.41 -6.32 -14.46
N VAL A 113 -33.04 -5.99 -15.60
CA VAL A 113 -33.82 -6.95 -16.41
C VAL A 113 -32.90 -8.01 -17.04
N VAL A 114 -31.70 -7.64 -17.53
CA VAL A 114 -30.70 -8.59 -18.06
C VAL A 114 -30.06 -9.46 -16.96
N VAL A 115 -29.84 -8.91 -15.76
CA VAL A 115 -29.35 -9.68 -14.60
C VAL A 115 -30.42 -10.63 -14.07
N ALA A 116 -31.70 -10.26 -14.15
CA ALA A 116 -32.82 -11.15 -13.83
C ALA A 116 -32.98 -12.32 -14.83
N GLN A 117 -32.54 -12.16 -16.09
CA GLN A 117 -32.56 -13.24 -17.10
C GLN A 117 -31.59 -14.40 -16.80
N LYS A 118 -30.58 -14.20 -15.94
CA LYS A 118 -29.71 -15.31 -15.49
C LYS A 118 -30.38 -16.22 -14.44
N ALA A 119 -31.60 -15.90 -14.03
CA ALA A 119 -32.46 -16.73 -13.18
C ALA A 119 -33.84 -16.94 -13.83
N ASP A 120 -33.91 -17.03 -15.15
CA ASP A 120 -35.16 -17.39 -15.83
C ASP A 120 -35.49 -18.85 -15.49
N GLN A 121 -36.56 -19.05 -14.71
CA GLN A 121 -37.11 -20.35 -14.39
C GLN A 121 -37.33 -21.16 -15.68
N THR A 122 -37.67 -20.52 -16.81
CA THR A 122 -37.84 -21.19 -18.11
C THR A 122 -36.52 -21.76 -18.64
N TYR A 123 -35.40 -21.03 -18.51
CA TYR A 123 -34.09 -21.52 -18.94
C TYR A 123 -33.61 -22.67 -18.04
N VAL A 124 -33.79 -22.54 -16.72
CA VAL A 124 -33.46 -23.61 -15.77
C VAL A 124 -34.36 -24.83 -15.98
N ASP A 125 -35.66 -24.63 -16.20
CA ASP A 125 -36.65 -25.69 -16.47
C ASP A 125 -36.38 -26.36 -17.84
N GLU A 126 -35.95 -25.62 -18.86
CA GLU A 126 -35.52 -26.18 -20.15
C GLU A 126 -34.22 -27.01 -20.01
N GLN A 127 -33.23 -26.54 -19.25
CA GLN A 127 -32.01 -27.31 -19.02
C GLN A 127 -32.28 -28.56 -18.15
N ILE A 128 -33.15 -28.47 -17.14
CA ILE A 128 -33.58 -29.63 -16.32
C ILE A 128 -34.40 -30.62 -17.15
N ALA A 129 -35.32 -30.14 -18.00
CA ALA A 129 -36.11 -30.98 -18.91
C ALA A 129 -35.21 -31.73 -19.92
N ASN A 130 -34.11 -31.10 -20.36
CA ASN A 130 -33.16 -31.71 -21.29
C ASN A 130 -32.25 -32.77 -20.64
N ILE A 131 -32.05 -32.75 -19.32
CA ILE A 131 -31.23 -33.73 -18.57
C ILE A 131 -32.05 -34.96 -18.13
N GLY A 132 -33.38 -34.84 -17.96
CA GLY A 132 -34.25 -35.95 -17.56
C GLY A 132 -34.18 -36.29 -16.06
N ASP A 133 -34.43 -37.55 -15.67
CA ASP A 133 -34.43 -38.01 -14.27
C ASP A 133 -33.01 -38.20 -13.66
N GLY A 134 -31.97 -37.77 -14.39
CA GLY A 134 -30.56 -37.87 -13.99
C GLY A 134 -29.96 -39.28 -14.15
N SER A 135 -30.73 -40.28 -14.59
CA SER A 135 -30.20 -41.61 -14.87
C SER A 135 -29.64 -41.70 -16.29
N PRO A 136 -28.51 -42.40 -16.51
CA PRO A 136 -28.02 -42.67 -17.86
C PRO A 136 -29.07 -43.40 -18.70
N LYS A 137 -29.45 -42.81 -19.83
CA LYS A 137 -30.37 -43.44 -20.78
C LYS A 137 -29.69 -44.55 -21.57
N GLU A 138 -28.43 -44.34 -21.92
CA GLU A 138 -27.65 -45.27 -22.74
C GLU A 138 -26.14 -45.01 -22.54
N THR A 139 -25.33 -46.00 -22.87
CA THR A 139 -23.86 -45.92 -22.81
C THR A 139 -23.27 -46.26 -24.18
N PHE A 140 -22.38 -45.40 -24.67
CA PHE A 140 -21.66 -45.53 -25.93
C PHE A 140 -20.19 -45.85 -25.67
N ALA A 141 -19.53 -46.58 -26.58
CA ALA A 141 -18.12 -46.87 -26.41
C ALA A 141 -17.26 -45.62 -26.65
N THR A 142 -17.64 -44.78 -27.63
CA THR A 142 -16.92 -43.53 -27.95
C THR A 142 -17.84 -42.32 -28.12
N PHE A 143 -17.30 -41.11 -28.00
CA PHE A 143 -18.07 -39.88 -28.24
C PHE A 143 -18.54 -39.75 -29.69
N ALA A 144 -17.73 -40.24 -30.64
CA ALA A 144 -18.09 -40.28 -32.06
C ALA A 144 -19.32 -41.16 -32.30
N GLU A 145 -19.44 -42.31 -31.64
CA GLU A 145 -20.63 -43.16 -31.72
C GLU A 145 -21.88 -42.44 -31.20
N LEU A 146 -21.79 -41.74 -30.08
CA LEU A 146 -22.89 -40.90 -29.56
C LEU A 146 -23.34 -39.86 -30.60
N GLN A 147 -22.38 -39.13 -31.18
CA GLN A 147 -22.66 -38.11 -32.21
C GLN A 147 -23.25 -38.71 -33.49
N THR A 148 -22.84 -39.93 -33.87
CA THR A 148 -23.33 -40.58 -35.09
C THR A 148 -24.73 -41.15 -34.89
N THR A 149 -25.02 -41.70 -33.72
CA THR A 149 -26.34 -42.22 -33.35
C THR A 149 -27.36 -41.10 -33.15
N TYR A 150 -26.94 -39.97 -32.55
CA TYR A 150 -27.80 -38.80 -32.33
C TYR A 150 -27.18 -37.52 -32.91
N PRO A 151 -27.18 -37.36 -34.25
CA PRO A 151 -26.48 -36.27 -34.94
C PRO A 151 -27.12 -34.88 -34.72
N THR A 152 -28.40 -34.83 -34.35
CA THR A 152 -29.13 -33.61 -34.00
C THR A 152 -29.41 -33.51 -32.49
N GLY A 153 -28.75 -34.36 -31.69
CA GLY A 153 -28.98 -34.44 -30.25
C GLY A 153 -30.14 -35.31 -29.82
N ALA A 154 -30.18 -35.61 -28.52
CA ALA A 154 -31.29 -36.28 -27.86
C ALA A 154 -31.42 -35.83 -26.39
N ILE A 155 -32.65 -35.83 -25.88
CA ILE A 155 -32.95 -35.44 -24.49
C ILE A 155 -32.52 -36.56 -23.54
N GLY A 156 -31.73 -36.22 -22.51
CA GLY A 156 -31.28 -37.12 -21.44
C GLY A 156 -29.77 -37.15 -21.24
N VAL A 157 -29.34 -37.96 -20.26
CA VAL A 157 -27.93 -38.21 -19.94
C VAL A 157 -27.44 -39.46 -20.68
N TYR A 158 -26.28 -39.35 -21.32
CA TYR A 158 -25.64 -40.43 -22.07
C TYR A 158 -24.20 -40.63 -21.62
N LEU A 159 -23.77 -41.86 -21.42
CA LEU A 159 -22.41 -42.16 -20.97
C LEU A 159 -21.50 -42.50 -22.14
N VAL A 160 -20.26 -42.06 -22.08
CA VAL A 160 -19.20 -42.46 -23.02
C VAL A 160 -18.13 -43.22 -22.24
N ALA A 161 -18.03 -44.52 -22.48
CA ALA A 161 -17.14 -45.42 -21.75
C ALA A 161 -15.66 -45.12 -21.99
N GLN A 162 -15.29 -44.60 -23.17
CA GLN A 162 -13.89 -44.27 -23.53
C GLN A 162 -13.22 -43.32 -22.53
N ASN A 163 -13.96 -42.32 -22.03
CA ASN A 163 -13.44 -41.37 -21.05
C ASN A 163 -14.13 -41.48 -19.68
N GLY A 164 -15.24 -42.23 -19.56
CA GLY A 164 -15.99 -42.35 -18.31
C GLY A 164 -16.81 -41.12 -17.99
N HIS A 165 -17.08 -40.27 -18.98
CA HIS A 165 -17.84 -39.04 -18.81
C HIS A 165 -19.31 -39.24 -19.20
N TRP A 166 -20.17 -38.37 -18.67
CA TRP A 166 -21.54 -38.25 -19.14
C TRP A 166 -21.72 -37.01 -20.02
N TYR A 167 -22.65 -37.09 -20.96
CA TYR A 167 -22.96 -36.07 -21.96
C TYR A 167 -24.45 -35.80 -22.02
N TYR A 168 -24.83 -34.56 -22.31
CA TYR A 168 -26.22 -34.15 -22.55
C TYR A 168 -26.32 -33.20 -23.74
N TRP A 169 -27.51 -33.10 -24.34
CA TRP A 169 -27.74 -32.15 -25.44
C TRP A 169 -28.24 -30.81 -24.90
N ASN A 170 -27.51 -29.72 -25.20
CA ASN A 170 -27.86 -28.37 -24.74
C ASN A 170 -28.80 -27.61 -25.68
N GLY A 171 -29.27 -28.25 -26.75
CA GLY A 171 -30.07 -27.64 -27.82
C GLY A 171 -29.30 -27.41 -29.12
N THR A 172 -27.97 -27.26 -29.06
CA THR A 172 -27.11 -26.98 -30.23
C THR A 172 -25.90 -27.90 -30.35
N ALA A 173 -25.41 -28.46 -29.25
CA ALA A 173 -24.27 -29.36 -29.21
C ALA A 173 -24.35 -30.36 -28.05
N TRP A 174 -23.67 -31.50 -28.23
CA TRP A 174 -23.37 -32.42 -27.15
C TRP A 174 -22.38 -31.76 -26.19
N THR A 175 -22.78 -31.63 -24.93
CA THR A 175 -22.00 -30.99 -23.87
C THR A 175 -21.50 -32.04 -22.88
N ASP A 176 -20.23 -31.94 -22.53
CA ASP A 176 -19.58 -32.80 -21.53
C ASP A 176 -20.01 -32.37 -20.12
N GLY A 177 -20.65 -33.27 -19.40
CA GLY A 177 -21.10 -33.07 -18.01
C GLY A 177 -20.05 -33.47 -16.97
N GLY A 178 -18.89 -33.99 -17.38
CA GLY A 178 -17.81 -34.44 -16.52
C GLY A 178 -17.83 -35.95 -16.25
N GLU A 179 -16.95 -36.40 -15.35
CA GLU A 179 -16.82 -37.81 -14.98
C GLU A 179 -18.09 -38.33 -14.28
N TYR A 180 -18.60 -39.46 -14.75
CA TYR A 180 -19.73 -40.14 -14.13
C TYR A 180 -19.22 -41.17 -13.12
N GLN A 181 -19.54 -40.98 -11.83
CA GLN A 181 -19.07 -41.82 -10.71
C GLN A 181 -17.53 -41.87 -10.60
N SER A 182 -16.89 -40.73 -10.34
CA SER A 182 -15.49 -40.77 -9.91
C SER A 182 -15.42 -41.47 -8.56
N ASP A 183 -14.85 -42.67 -8.52
CA ASP A 183 -14.41 -43.27 -7.26
C ASP A 183 -13.43 -42.28 -6.63
N GLY A 184 -13.82 -41.68 -5.50
CA GLY A 184 -12.88 -40.93 -4.68
C GLY A 184 -11.64 -41.78 -4.44
N LEU A 185 -10.45 -41.17 -4.50
CA LEU A 185 -9.19 -41.88 -4.27
C LEU A 185 -9.30 -42.77 -3.03
N ALA A 186 -9.22 -44.09 -3.21
CA ALA A 186 -9.27 -45.01 -2.09
C ALA A 186 -8.15 -44.68 -1.08
N ASP A 187 -8.42 -44.90 0.19
CA ASP A 187 -7.49 -44.59 1.28
C ASP A 187 -6.12 -45.23 1.00
N LYS A 188 -5.04 -44.43 1.00
CA LYS A 188 -3.65 -44.83 0.65
C LYS A 188 -3.40 -45.29 -0.79
N SER A 189 -4.31 -45.05 -1.74
CA SER A 189 -4.13 -45.41 -3.16
C SER A 189 -3.11 -44.54 -3.92
N VAL A 190 -2.73 -43.39 -3.34
CA VAL A 190 -1.65 -42.53 -3.83
C VAL A 190 -0.33 -43.02 -3.25
N THR A 191 0.44 -43.75 -4.06
CA THR A 191 1.79 -44.19 -3.69
C THR A 191 2.80 -43.08 -3.97
N PRO A 192 4.01 -43.09 -3.36
CA PRO A 192 5.04 -42.09 -3.65
C PRO A 192 5.39 -41.97 -5.14
N LYS A 193 5.21 -43.05 -5.92
CA LYS A 193 5.41 -43.04 -7.38
C LYS A 193 4.38 -42.23 -8.16
N LYS A 194 3.23 -41.92 -7.54
CA LYS A 194 2.16 -41.10 -8.11
C LYS A 194 2.28 -39.62 -7.71
N LEU A 195 3.32 -39.25 -6.96
CA LEU A 195 3.59 -37.87 -6.53
C LEU A 195 4.72 -37.29 -7.39
N SER A 196 4.60 -36.02 -7.77
CA SER A 196 5.65 -35.27 -8.47
C SER A 196 6.78 -34.80 -7.56
N PHE A 197 6.66 -35.05 -6.25
CA PHE A 197 7.64 -34.75 -5.21
C PHE A 197 7.86 -35.98 -4.34
N LEU A 198 9.03 -36.07 -3.69
CA LEU A 198 9.30 -37.10 -2.69
C LEU A 198 8.63 -36.69 -1.37
N PRO A 199 7.55 -37.34 -0.92
CA PRO A 199 6.97 -37.02 0.38
C PRO A 199 7.96 -37.42 1.47
N VAL A 200 8.07 -36.60 2.52
CA VAL A 200 8.76 -37.00 3.73
C VAL A 200 8.00 -38.18 4.32
N VAL A 201 8.54 -39.39 4.17
CA VAL A 201 7.97 -40.59 4.77
C VAL A 201 8.28 -40.54 6.27
N GLY A 202 7.35 -39.95 7.03
CA GLY A 202 7.36 -40.03 8.48
C GLY A 202 7.36 -41.50 8.88
N LYS A 203 8.38 -41.93 9.63
CA LYS A 203 8.35 -43.25 10.26
C LYS A 203 7.53 -43.08 11.54
N VAL A 204 6.37 -43.73 11.60
CA VAL A 204 5.55 -43.79 12.83
C VAL A 204 6.44 -44.36 13.94
N GLY A 205 6.45 -43.72 15.11
CA GLY A 205 7.04 -44.28 16.32
C GLY A 205 6.45 -45.67 16.64
N ARG A 206 7.07 -46.43 17.54
CA ARG A 206 6.60 -47.75 17.99
C ARG A 206 5.26 -47.64 18.69
N ASN A 207 5.03 -46.55 19.42
CA ASN A 207 3.76 -46.30 20.07
C ASN A 207 2.69 -45.88 19.04
N LEU A 208 1.68 -46.71 18.88
CA LEU A 208 0.52 -46.52 18.01
C LEU A 208 -0.63 -45.79 18.71
N PHE A 209 -0.56 -45.60 20.03
CA PHE A 209 -1.56 -44.87 20.80
C PHE A 209 -1.21 -43.39 20.88
N ASN A 210 -2.08 -42.52 20.36
CA ASN A 210 -1.98 -41.08 20.51
C ASN A 210 -2.83 -40.60 21.71
N LYS A 211 -2.18 -40.04 22.73
CA LYS A 211 -2.85 -39.53 23.94
C LYS A 211 -3.66 -38.25 23.69
N ASP A 212 -3.33 -37.51 22.64
CA ASP A 212 -3.96 -36.21 22.35
C ASP A 212 -5.26 -36.37 21.54
N ASP A 213 -5.55 -37.58 21.05
CA ASP A 213 -6.73 -37.92 20.26
C ASP A 213 -7.57 -39.01 20.95
N VAL A 214 -7.93 -38.76 22.21
CA VAL A 214 -8.74 -39.67 23.03
C VAL A 214 -10.10 -39.06 23.36
N VAL A 215 -11.09 -39.92 23.58
CA VAL A 215 -12.40 -39.52 24.08
C VAL A 215 -12.39 -39.60 25.61
N LEU A 216 -12.52 -38.45 26.28
CA LEU A 216 -12.51 -38.34 27.74
C LEU A 216 -13.78 -38.93 28.37
N ASP A 217 -13.64 -39.46 29.59
CA ASP A 217 -14.74 -40.01 30.41
C ASP A 217 -15.49 -41.17 29.76
N ARG A 218 -14.76 -41.94 28.93
CA ARG A 218 -15.29 -43.05 28.14
C ARG A 218 -14.39 -44.27 28.23
N TYR A 219 -14.98 -45.44 28.02
CA TYR A 219 -14.28 -46.70 27.83
C TYR A 219 -14.93 -47.51 26.70
N ILE A 220 -14.20 -48.48 26.17
CA ILE A 220 -14.68 -49.39 25.12
C ILE A 220 -15.18 -50.68 25.74
N ASN A 221 -16.46 -51.01 25.56
CA ASN A 221 -16.99 -52.28 26.00
C ASN A 221 -16.43 -53.42 25.13
N TRP A 222 -15.68 -54.34 25.74
CA TRP A 222 -15.10 -55.47 25.01
C TRP A 222 -16.12 -56.44 24.41
N ALA A 223 -17.32 -56.54 24.99
CA ALA A 223 -18.30 -57.55 24.60
C ALA A 223 -19.14 -57.12 23.38
N ALA A 224 -19.39 -55.82 23.23
CA ALA A 224 -20.24 -55.27 22.18
C ALA A 224 -19.53 -54.22 21.29
N GLY A 225 -18.30 -53.81 21.64
CA GLY A 225 -17.54 -52.81 20.88
C GLY A 225 -18.10 -51.40 20.98
N ASP A 226 -19.13 -51.17 21.79
CA ASP A 226 -19.72 -49.85 22.00
C ASP A 226 -18.93 -49.05 23.04
N GLU A 227 -18.88 -47.73 22.84
CA GLU A 227 -18.28 -46.81 23.78
C GLU A 227 -19.27 -46.45 24.89
N ARG A 228 -18.84 -46.49 26.15
CA ARG A 228 -19.69 -46.22 27.33
C ARG A 228 -19.06 -45.20 28.27
N ALA A 229 -19.91 -44.48 29.00
CA ALA A 229 -19.48 -43.45 29.95
C ALA A 229 -18.83 -44.05 31.21
N ASN A 230 -17.64 -43.56 31.56
CA ASN A 230 -16.97 -43.81 32.83
C ASN A 230 -15.86 -42.77 33.05
N THR A 231 -15.96 -41.99 34.12
CA THR A 231 -15.06 -40.86 34.38
C THR A 231 -13.63 -41.23 34.76
N ALA A 232 -13.37 -42.50 35.07
CA ALA A 232 -12.03 -43.00 35.40
C ALA A 232 -11.16 -43.28 34.15
N TYR A 233 -11.78 -43.35 32.97
CA TYR A 233 -11.15 -43.82 31.74
C TYR A 233 -11.14 -42.76 30.63
N VAL A 234 -10.27 -43.01 29.65
CA VAL A 234 -10.36 -42.46 28.30
C VAL A 234 -10.43 -43.61 27.30
N ALA A 235 -11.11 -43.40 26.18
CA ALA A 235 -11.16 -44.33 25.07
C ALA A 235 -10.30 -43.82 23.93
N SER A 236 -9.46 -44.67 23.33
CA SER A 236 -8.77 -44.28 22.11
C SER A 236 -9.76 -44.04 20.97
N VAL A 237 -9.37 -43.24 19.99
CA VAL A 237 -9.94 -43.34 18.63
C VAL A 237 -9.63 -44.71 18.00
N TYR A 238 -10.13 -44.92 16.79
CA TYR A 238 -9.80 -46.11 16.00
C TYR A 238 -8.33 -46.09 15.59
N ILE A 239 -7.52 -46.94 16.22
CA ILE A 239 -6.09 -47.08 15.91
C ILE A 239 -5.94 -48.12 14.80
N PRO A 240 -5.32 -47.78 13.65
CA PRO A 240 -5.11 -48.73 12.56
C PRO A 240 -4.21 -49.89 12.97
N VAL A 241 -4.59 -51.11 12.57
CA VAL A 241 -3.82 -52.35 12.81
C VAL A 241 -3.81 -53.24 11.58
N ASP A 242 -2.76 -54.04 11.45
CA ASP A 242 -2.65 -55.12 10.48
C ASP A 242 -3.44 -56.34 11.00
N SER A 243 -4.07 -57.10 10.10
CA SER A 243 -4.74 -58.36 10.45
C SER A 243 -3.76 -59.46 10.82
N ASN A 244 -4.19 -60.44 11.63
CA ASN A 244 -3.39 -61.60 12.04
C ASN A 244 -2.01 -61.21 12.61
N THR A 245 -1.94 -60.05 13.27
CA THR A 245 -0.69 -59.43 13.70
C THR A 245 -0.69 -59.29 15.21
N THR A 246 0.46 -59.59 15.81
CA THR A 246 0.65 -59.51 17.26
C THR A 246 1.06 -58.10 17.68
N TYR A 247 0.45 -57.63 18.77
CA TYR A 247 0.68 -56.35 19.41
C TYR A 247 0.90 -56.53 20.91
N ASN A 248 1.71 -55.65 21.50
CA ASN A 248 1.84 -55.51 22.94
C ASN A 248 1.19 -54.20 23.38
N LEU A 249 0.41 -54.25 24.45
CA LEU A 249 -0.14 -53.09 25.13
C LEU A 249 0.38 -53.11 26.57
N ASN A 250 1.24 -52.14 26.93
CA ASN A 250 1.97 -52.15 28.20
C ASN A 250 1.09 -51.89 29.45
N HIS A 251 -0.01 -51.16 29.26
CA HIS A 251 -1.05 -50.89 30.26
C HIS A 251 -2.39 -51.30 29.70
N SER A 252 -2.74 -52.57 29.89
CA SER A 252 -3.96 -53.13 29.32
C SER A 252 -5.15 -53.05 30.27
N GLU A 253 -6.27 -52.68 29.69
CA GLU A 253 -7.61 -52.84 30.25
C GLU A 253 -8.42 -53.65 29.23
N GLN A 254 -9.70 -53.34 29.08
CA GLN A 254 -10.54 -53.87 28.00
C GLN A 254 -10.31 -53.16 26.66
N LEU A 255 -10.43 -53.91 25.57
CA LEU A 255 -10.27 -53.44 24.19
C LEU A 255 -11.21 -54.14 23.22
N ALA A 256 -11.42 -53.55 22.05
CA ALA A 256 -12.21 -54.13 20.96
C ALA A 256 -11.52 -53.96 19.60
N TRP A 257 -11.77 -54.93 18.72
CA TRP A 257 -11.33 -54.97 17.34
C TRP A 257 -12.49 -54.64 16.40
N TYR A 258 -12.19 -53.95 15.32
CA TYR A 258 -13.18 -53.51 14.34
C TYR A 258 -12.70 -53.76 12.91
N ALA A 259 -13.63 -54.03 12.00
CA ALA A 259 -13.35 -54.22 10.58
C ALA A 259 -13.15 -52.87 9.86
N ALA A 260 -12.90 -52.91 8.54
CA ALA A 260 -12.64 -51.70 7.74
C ALA A 260 -13.80 -50.68 7.77
N ASP A 261 -15.03 -51.18 7.84
CA ASP A 261 -16.27 -50.39 7.97
C ASP A 261 -16.57 -49.96 9.42
N ARG A 262 -15.64 -50.21 10.36
CA ARG A 262 -15.76 -49.95 11.80
C ARG A 262 -16.81 -50.80 12.52
N SER A 263 -17.33 -51.86 11.89
CA SER A 263 -18.16 -52.85 12.57
C SER A 263 -17.36 -53.64 13.63
N PHE A 264 -18.01 -54.00 14.74
CA PHE A 264 -17.37 -54.77 15.82
C PHE A 264 -17.03 -56.19 15.36
N VAL A 265 -15.79 -56.63 15.61
CA VAL A 265 -15.29 -57.97 15.26
C VAL A 265 -15.25 -58.86 16.50
N SER A 266 -14.55 -58.41 17.54
CA SER A 266 -14.41 -59.11 18.82
C SER A 266 -13.77 -58.17 19.84
N GLY A 267 -13.73 -58.56 21.11
CA GLY A 267 -12.98 -57.82 22.12
C GLY A 267 -12.34 -58.71 23.16
N VAL A 268 -11.45 -58.09 23.94
CA VAL A 268 -10.69 -58.77 24.99
C VAL A 268 -11.01 -58.09 26.30
N ASN A 269 -11.54 -58.87 27.24
CA ASN A 269 -11.70 -58.45 28.62
C ASN A 269 -10.42 -58.75 29.39
N LYS A 270 -9.76 -57.72 29.90
CA LYS A 270 -8.73 -57.91 30.91
C LYS A 270 -8.97 -56.93 32.05
N SER A 271 -9.05 -57.49 33.25
CA SER A 271 -9.14 -56.75 34.50
C SER A 271 -7.74 -56.72 35.13
N GLY A 272 -7.06 -55.56 35.05
CA GLY A 272 -5.80 -55.32 35.76
C GLY A 272 -4.74 -54.59 34.94
N ASN A 273 -4.14 -53.57 35.57
CA ASN A 273 -3.17 -52.62 35.02
C ASN A 273 -1.78 -53.25 34.76
N GLY A 274 -1.66 -54.15 33.78
CA GLY A 274 -0.38 -54.75 33.37
C GLY A 274 -0.28 -54.98 31.87
N SER A 275 0.92 -55.34 31.38
CA SER A 275 1.15 -55.58 29.94
C SER A 275 0.38 -56.80 29.43
N ILE A 276 -0.15 -56.73 28.20
CA ILE A 276 -0.76 -57.85 27.49
C ILE A 276 -0.16 -57.96 26.08
N THR A 277 -0.03 -59.19 25.60
CA THR A 277 0.23 -59.48 24.19
C THR A 277 -1.04 -60.05 23.57
N ILE A 278 -1.50 -59.43 22.47
CA ILE A 278 -2.74 -59.73 21.76
C ILE A 278 -2.48 -59.90 20.28
N THR A 279 -3.26 -60.74 19.61
CA THR A 279 -3.19 -60.91 18.15
C THR A 279 -4.50 -60.45 17.54
N SER A 280 -4.42 -59.59 16.53
CA SER A 280 -5.58 -59.08 15.81
C SER A 280 -6.28 -60.19 15.02
N PRO A 281 -7.63 -60.25 15.00
CA PRO A 281 -8.37 -61.14 14.12
C PRO A 281 -8.10 -60.89 12.62
N ALA A 282 -8.39 -61.87 11.76
CA ALA A 282 -8.16 -61.77 10.31
C ALA A 282 -8.89 -60.59 9.64
N THR A 283 -10.10 -60.26 10.12
CA THR A 283 -10.92 -59.17 9.59
C THR A 283 -10.68 -57.83 10.28
N ALA A 284 -9.90 -57.79 11.36
CA ALA A 284 -9.64 -56.56 12.08
C ALA A 284 -8.77 -55.60 11.24
N ARG A 285 -9.15 -54.33 11.23
CA ARG A 285 -8.40 -53.20 10.65
C ARG A 285 -8.19 -52.08 11.64
N PHE A 286 -8.97 -52.06 12.72
CA PHE A 286 -8.79 -51.12 13.81
C PHE A 286 -8.87 -51.82 15.16
N ILE A 287 -8.20 -51.21 16.14
CA ILE A 287 -8.36 -51.50 17.55
C ILE A 287 -8.81 -50.22 18.26
N ARG A 288 -9.68 -50.35 19.26
CA ARG A 288 -9.87 -49.30 20.27
C ARG A 288 -9.57 -49.87 21.64
N ILE A 289 -8.85 -49.10 22.44
CA ILE A 289 -8.40 -49.50 23.78
C ILE A 289 -8.99 -48.57 24.84
N SER A 290 -9.32 -49.13 26.00
CA SER A 290 -9.65 -48.35 27.19
C SER A 290 -8.37 -48.07 27.97
N VAL A 291 -8.20 -46.85 28.46
CA VAL A 291 -7.01 -46.43 29.22
C VAL A 291 -7.45 -45.73 30.50
N LEU A 292 -6.94 -46.17 31.65
CA LEU A 292 -7.11 -45.43 32.91
C LEU A 292 -6.41 -44.08 32.79
N LYS A 293 -7.06 -43.00 33.25
CA LYS A 293 -6.47 -41.65 33.21
C LYS A 293 -5.09 -41.56 33.87
N ALA A 294 -4.85 -42.35 34.92
CA ALA A 294 -3.55 -42.43 35.59
C ALA A 294 -2.41 -42.91 34.68
N ASN A 295 -2.72 -43.70 33.64
CA ASN A 295 -1.74 -44.27 32.71
C ASN A 295 -1.66 -43.50 31.38
N LEU A 296 -2.44 -42.42 31.20
CA LEU A 296 -2.56 -41.72 29.92
C LEU A 296 -1.21 -41.26 29.34
N ASN A 297 -0.28 -40.87 30.22
CA ASN A 297 1.04 -40.38 29.84
C ASN A 297 2.11 -41.47 29.68
N ILE A 298 1.76 -42.75 29.87
CA ILE A 298 2.71 -43.88 29.86
C ILE A 298 2.21 -45.10 29.06
N VAL A 299 0.99 -45.06 28.53
CA VAL A 299 0.43 -46.16 27.74
C VAL A 299 1.07 -46.22 26.35
N GLN A 300 1.40 -47.43 25.93
CA GLN A 300 2.01 -47.76 24.66
C GLN A 300 1.37 -49.01 24.08
N LEU A 301 0.79 -48.85 22.89
CA LEU A 301 0.38 -49.96 22.03
C LEU A 301 1.44 -50.08 20.93
N GLU A 302 2.08 -51.23 20.78
CA GLU A 302 3.14 -51.40 19.78
C GLU A 302 3.03 -52.74 19.06
N LYS A 303 3.53 -52.80 17.83
CA LYS A 303 3.56 -54.03 17.03
C LYS A 303 4.69 -54.95 17.52
N GLY A 304 4.35 -56.20 17.83
CA GLY A 304 5.30 -57.19 18.34
C GLY A 304 4.80 -57.87 19.62
N SER A 305 5.56 -58.85 20.09
CA SER A 305 5.22 -59.66 21.26
C SER A 305 5.88 -59.21 22.56
N ILE A 306 6.82 -58.25 22.48
CA ILE A 306 7.67 -57.80 23.60
C ILE A 306 7.39 -56.33 23.86
N ALA A 307 7.09 -56.00 25.12
CA ALA A 307 6.99 -54.63 25.58
C ALA A 307 8.36 -53.94 25.56
N THR A 308 8.46 -52.76 24.97
CA THR A 308 9.67 -51.93 24.98
C THR A 308 9.57 -50.77 25.98
N ALA A 309 10.67 -50.05 26.19
CA ALA A 309 10.64 -48.84 27.01
C ALA A 309 9.66 -47.81 26.40
N TYR A 310 8.97 -47.08 27.27
CA TYR A 310 7.97 -46.10 26.85
C TYR A 310 8.57 -45.03 25.94
N GLU A 311 7.92 -44.79 24.80
CA GLU A 311 8.10 -43.61 23.96
C GLU A 311 6.73 -42.98 23.65
N SER A 312 6.72 -41.65 23.52
CA SER A 312 5.52 -40.92 23.12
C SER A 312 5.15 -41.25 21.68
N TYR A 313 3.87 -41.10 21.34
CA TYR A 313 3.43 -41.12 19.95
C TYR A 313 4.14 -40.03 19.14
N VAL A 314 4.74 -40.40 18.01
CA VAL A 314 5.47 -39.50 17.12
C VAL A 314 5.12 -39.84 15.67
N MET A 315 4.71 -38.83 14.89
CA MET A 315 4.45 -38.94 13.45
C MET A 315 5.65 -38.54 12.58
N ILE A 316 6.60 -37.79 13.16
CA ILE A 316 7.81 -37.30 12.49
C ILE A 316 8.95 -37.44 13.50
N ASP A 317 9.97 -38.22 13.16
CA ASP A 317 11.20 -38.29 13.98
C ASP A 317 11.91 -36.93 13.91
N ASP A 318 11.74 -36.11 14.95
CA ASP A 318 12.39 -34.80 15.10
C ASP A 318 13.91 -34.90 14.98
N ASN A 319 14.51 -36.08 15.18
CA ASN A 319 15.96 -36.28 15.01
C ASN A 319 16.42 -36.35 13.55
N LYS A 320 15.51 -36.29 12.56
CA LYS A 320 15.86 -36.25 11.12
C LYS A 320 15.63 -34.91 10.44
N ILE A 321 15.01 -33.95 11.11
CA ILE A 321 15.06 -32.54 10.71
C ILE A 321 15.99 -31.80 11.68
N GLN A 322 17.29 -32.14 11.59
CA GLN A 322 18.34 -31.36 12.24
C GLN A 322 18.71 -30.16 11.37
N ASN A 323 19.41 -29.18 11.95
CA ASN A 323 20.09 -28.16 11.15
C ASN A 323 20.94 -28.86 10.06
N GLU A 324 20.87 -28.34 8.83
CA GLU A 324 21.59 -28.88 7.66
C GLU A 324 21.13 -30.25 7.13
N SER A 325 20.01 -30.81 7.62
CA SER A 325 19.52 -32.11 7.13
C SER A 325 18.94 -32.07 5.71
N ILE A 326 18.69 -30.87 5.18
CA ILE A 326 18.32 -30.62 3.80
C ILE A 326 19.51 -29.99 3.09
N ALA A 327 20.11 -30.75 2.17
CA ALA A 327 21.21 -30.26 1.35
C ALA A 327 20.74 -29.13 0.42
N LYS A 328 21.59 -28.12 0.19
CA LYS A 328 21.27 -26.89 -0.57
C LYS A 328 20.64 -27.20 -1.93
N GLU A 329 21.10 -28.25 -2.59
CA GLU A 329 20.65 -28.71 -3.91
C GLU A 329 19.20 -29.24 -3.94
N LYS A 330 18.57 -29.45 -2.77
CA LYS A 330 17.18 -29.90 -2.65
C LYS A 330 16.20 -28.75 -2.37
N LEU A 331 16.69 -27.52 -2.24
CA LEU A 331 15.86 -26.35 -2.03
C LEU A 331 15.38 -25.80 -3.38
N ALA A 332 14.09 -25.44 -3.44
CA ALA A 332 13.48 -24.85 -4.64
C ALA A 332 13.85 -23.37 -4.84
N PHE A 333 14.64 -22.80 -3.94
CA PHE A 333 15.12 -21.42 -3.98
C PHE A 333 16.62 -21.39 -3.75
N GLU A 334 17.28 -20.38 -4.29
CA GLU A 334 18.72 -20.21 -4.15
C GLU A 334 19.04 -19.67 -2.75
N VAL A 335 19.82 -20.44 -1.97
CA VAL A 335 20.29 -19.97 -0.67
C VAL A 335 21.40 -18.96 -0.88
N VAL A 336 21.12 -17.72 -0.49
CA VAL A 336 22.07 -16.62 -0.44
C VAL A 336 23.10 -16.90 0.66
N VAL A 337 24.32 -17.24 0.26
CA VAL A 337 25.44 -17.46 1.18
C VAL A 337 26.31 -16.20 1.19
N PRO A 338 26.40 -15.46 2.30
CA PRO A 338 27.30 -14.33 2.40
C PRO A 338 28.76 -14.81 2.39
N ILE A 339 29.62 -14.08 1.66
CA ILE A 339 31.07 -14.18 1.79
C ILE A 339 31.49 -13.35 3.01
N THR A 340 32.32 -13.91 3.87
CA THR A 340 32.90 -13.16 4.99
C THR A 340 34.21 -12.51 4.52
N SER A 341 34.41 -11.24 4.87
CA SER A 341 35.68 -10.53 4.65
C SER A 341 36.82 -11.26 5.35
N LYS A 342 38.03 -11.17 4.80
CA LYS A 342 39.25 -11.65 5.48
C LYS A 342 39.60 -10.80 6.69
N ASN A 343 39.26 -9.51 6.67
CA ASN A 343 39.50 -8.63 7.81
C ASN A 343 38.59 -8.99 8.99
N LEU A 344 39.19 -9.35 10.12
CA LEU A 344 38.50 -9.73 11.35
C LEU A 344 38.30 -8.54 12.31
N PHE A 345 38.79 -7.34 11.97
CA PHE A 345 38.67 -6.14 12.80
C PHE A 345 37.44 -5.28 12.46
N TYR A 346 36.45 -5.29 13.37
CA TYR A 346 35.23 -4.50 13.28
C TYR A 346 35.39 -3.11 13.92
N LYS A 347 35.58 -2.07 13.10
CA LYS A 347 35.76 -0.67 13.56
C LYS A 347 34.57 -0.13 14.36
N ASP A 348 33.36 -0.59 14.08
CA ASP A 348 32.14 -0.22 14.79
C ASP A 348 32.04 -0.87 16.18
N LYS A 349 32.82 -1.92 16.43
CA LYS A 349 32.91 -2.62 17.72
C LYS A 349 34.22 -2.27 18.43
N ILE A 350 34.39 -0.99 18.74
CA ILE A 350 35.56 -0.48 19.46
C ILE A 350 35.16 0.24 20.74
N THR A 351 36.05 0.25 21.73
CA THR A 351 36.00 1.13 22.89
C THR A 351 36.96 2.30 22.67
N THR A 352 36.43 3.51 22.51
CA THR A 352 37.22 4.72 22.22
C THR A 352 37.83 5.32 23.49
N GLY A 353 38.98 5.96 23.36
CA GLY A 353 39.64 6.66 24.46
C GLY A 353 40.40 5.76 25.43
N TYR A 354 40.68 4.52 25.04
CA TYR A 354 41.41 3.53 25.83
C TYR A 354 42.44 2.77 24.99
N TYR A 355 43.39 2.16 25.68
CA TYR A 355 44.32 1.15 25.14
C TYR A 355 44.54 0.02 26.14
N ILE A 356 45.00 -1.15 25.67
CA ILE A 356 45.46 -2.25 26.51
C ILE A 356 46.98 -2.18 26.61
N GLY A 357 47.48 -2.00 27.84
CA GLY A 357 48.91 -1.78 28.09
C GLY A 357 49.66 -2.96 28.69
N GLY A 358 49.12 -4.18 28.60
CA GLY A 358 49.73 -5.38 29.17
C GLY A 358 48.89 -6.64 28.99
N ILE A 359 49.44 -7.77 29.44
CA ILE A 359 48.82 -9.11 29.36
C ILE A 359 47.56 -9.25 30.23
N ASP A 360 47.36 -8.37 31.20
CA ASP A 360 46.17 -8.37 32.07
C ASP A 360 44.88 -7.96 31.33
N GLY A 361 44.99 -7.44 30.11
CA GLY A 361 43.85 -7.00 29.30
C GLY A 361 43.14 -5.75 29.84
N VAL A 362 43.72 -5.07 30.83
CA VAL A 362 43.10 -3.93 31.50
C VAL A 362 43.12 -2.70 30.60
N LEU A 363 41.96 -2.06 30.46
CA LEU A 363 41.80 -0.82 29.71
C LEU A 363 42.41 0.36 30.48
N LYS A 364 43.34 1.06 29.83
CA LYS A 364 43.98 2.28 30.33
C LYS A 364 43.52 3.49 29.51
N PRO A 365 43.12 4.61 30.14
CA PRO A 365 42.65 5.79 29.41
C PRO A 365 43.74 6.37 28.49
N ASN A 366 43.40 6.60 27.22
CA ASN A 366 44.19 7.36 26.26
C ASN A 366 43.28 7.87 25.11
N PRO A 367 42.98 9.18 25.05
CA PRO A 367 42.09 9.76 24.04
C PRO A 367 42.51 9.52 22.58
N SER A 368 43.79 9.25 22.31
CA SER A 368 44.31 9.04 20.97
C SER A 368 44.16 7.60 20.46
N TYR A 369 43.67 6.68 21.30
CA TYR A 369 43.55 5.25 20.99
C TYR A 369 42.11 4.74 21.09
N SER A 370 41.89 3.63 20.40
CA SER A 370 40.71 2.79 20.57
C SER A 370 41.10 1.32 20.65
N VAL A 371 40.29 0.53 21.37
CA VAL A 371 40.48 -0.90 21.54
C VAL A 371 39.40 -1.67 20.81
N SER A 372 39.76 -2.72 20.08
CA SER A 372 38.78 -3.64 19.50
C SER A 372 37.95 -4.36 20.58
N ASP A 373 36.78 -4.83 20.20
CA ASP A 373 36.16 -5.97 20.87
C ASP A 373 37.05 -7.24 20.73
N PHE A 374 36.68 -8.32 21.41
CA PHE A 374 37.34 -9.62 21.27
C PHE A 374 37.15 -10.16 19.86
N ILE A 375 38.25 -10.24 19.12
CA ILE A 375 38.34 -10.85 17.79
C ILE A 375 38.57 -12.34 17.99
N GLN A 376 37.65 -13.18 17.54
CA GLN A 376 37.78 -14.63 17.64
C GLN A 376 38.85 -15.15 16.68
N VAL A 377 39.68 -16.07 17.15
CA VAL A 377 40.74 -16.73 16.37
C VAL A 377 40.80 -18.22 16.69
N ALA A 378 41.32 -19.00 15.75
CA ALA A 378 41.55 -20.43 15.93
C ALA A 378 42.89 -20.69 16.65
N PRO A 379 42.94 -21.60 17.64
CA PRO A 379 44.18 -22.06 18.24
C PRO A 379 45.11 -22.71 17.20
N ASP A 380 46.42 -22.61 17.41
CA ASP A 380 47.44 -23.17 16.53
C ASP A 380 47.40 -22.67 15.06
N THR A 381 46.70 -21.58 14.79
CA THR A 381 46.53 -21.00 13.45
C THR A 381 47.38 -19.74 13.27
N PHE A 382 47.88 -19.52 12.05
CA PHE A 382 48.59 -18.30 11.68
C PHE A 382 47.62 -17.17 11.32
N TYR A 383 47.94 -15.96 11.78
CA TYR A 383 47.26 -14.74 11.40
C TYR A 383 48.28 -13.68 10.98
N THR A 384 47.89 -12.87 10.00
CA THR A 384 48.68 -11.75 9.52
C THR A 384 47.90 -10.45 9.72
N ARG A 385 48.61 -9.38 10.07
CA ARG A 385 48.06 -8.05 10.24
C ARG A 385 48.92 -7.02 9.53
N ASN A 386 48.31 -5.97 9.00
CA ASN A 386 49.02 -4.94 8.22
C ASN A 386 49.68 -3.84 9.08
N PHE A 387 49.29 -3.76 10.34
CA PHE A 387 49.83 -2.83 11.33
C PHE A 387 49.55 -3.41 12.73
N VAL A 388 50.29 -2.99 13.75
CA VAL A 388 49.80 -3.04 15.14
C VAL A 388 50.56 -2.01 15.97
N ASP A 389 49.94 -1.58 17.06
CA ASP A 389 50.64 -0.92 18.15
C ASP A 389 50.72 -1.87 19.35
N LEU A 390 49.56 -2.24 19.90
CA LEU A 390 49.45 -3.10 21.08
C LEU A 390 48.41 -4.21 20.84
N MET A 391 48.77 -5.46 21.11
CA MET A 391 47.87 -6.62 20.98
C MET A 391 47.96 -7.53 22.19
N THR A 392 46.81 -8.05 22.63
CA THR A 392 46.73 -9.10 23.66
C THR A 392 45.98 -10.31 23.10
N ILE A 393 46.51 -11.51 23.32
CA ILE A 393 45.85 -12.78 23.04
C ILE A 393 45.24 -13.29 24.34
N TYR A 394 44.03 -13.84 24.26
CA TYR A 394 43.25 -14.33 25.38
C TYR A 394 42.82 -15.78 25.16
N ASN A 395 42.65 -16.51 26.26
CA ASN A 395 42.10 -17.86 26.26
C ASN A 395 40.56 -17.86 26.15
N SER A 396 39.94 -19.05 26.18
CA SER A 396 38.48 -19.23 26.09
C SER A 396 37.69 -18.52 27.20
N GLU A 397 38.31 -18.26 28.35
CA GLU A 397 37.74 -17.53 29.49
C GLU A 397 37.98 -16.01 29.42
N LYS A 398 38.55 -15.50 28.31
CA LYS A 398 38.92 -14.09 28.09
C LYS A 398 39.96 -13.58 29.10
N ILE A 399 40.84 -14.46 29.58
CA ILE A 399 42.02 -14.12 30.38
C ILE A 399 43.21 -13.95 29.43
N GLY A 400 43.96 -12.85 29.55
CA GLY A 400 45.08 -12.57 28.66
C GLY A 400 46.27 -13.50 28.95
N ILE A 401 46.82 -14.08 27.88
CA ILE A 401 47.88 -15.11 27.91
C ILE A 401 49.13 -14.70 27.15
N SER A 402 49.04 -13.69 26.28
CA SER A 402 50.19 -13.12 25.60
C SER A 402 49.95 -11.65 25.28
N PHE A 403 50.99 -10.84 25.36
CA PHE A 403 50.95 -9.42 25.02
C PHE A 403 52.10 -9.08 24.08
N THR A 404 51.79 -8.31 23.04
CA THR A 404 52.77 -7.83 22.07
C THR A 404 52.69 -6.32 21.97
N ASN A 405 53.85 -5.68 22.07
CA ASN A 405 54.06 -4.25 21.88
C ASN A 405 55.25 -4.08 20.94
N THR A 406 54.98 -3.99 19.64
CA THR A 406 56.00 -4.01 18.59
C THR A 406 55.62 -3.06 17.46
N THR A 407 56.61 -2.36 16.94
CA THR A 407 56.53 -1.21 16.03
C THR A 407 56.16 -1.54 14.57
N THR A 408 55.32 -0.67 14.00
CA THR A 408 55.17 -0.26 12.58
C THR A 408 55.56 -1.29 11.51
N GLY A 409 54.57 -2.01 11.00
CA GLY A 409 54.66 -2.80 9.78
C GLY A 409 53.71 -3.99 9.78
N THR A 410 53.63 -4.66 8.64
CA THR A 410 52.97 -5.96 8.52
C THR A 410 53.67 -7.00 9.39
N ALA A 411 52.90 -7.86 10.06
CA ALA A 411 53.45 -8.96 10.87
C ALA A 411 52.57 -10.20 10.83
N THR A 412 53.21 -11.37 10.72
CA THR A 412 52.60 -12.69 10.82
C THR A 412 52.93 -13.29 12.18
N PHE A 413 51.94 -13.89 12.84
CA PHE A 413 52.12 -14.53 14.15
C PHE A 413 51.20 -15.75 14.28
N LYS A 414 51.58 -16.68 15.15
CA LYS A 414 50.82 -17.90 15.41
C LYS A 414 50.04 -17.77 16.72
N ILE A 415 48.78 -18.17 16.74
CA ILE A 415 47.99 -18.27 17.97
C ILE A 415 48.46 -19.49 18.76
N PRO A 416 48.73 -19.36 20.06
CA PRO A 416 49.09 -20.50 20.90
C PRO A 416 47.90 -21.50 21.02
N PRO A 417 48.15 -22.75 21.43
CA PRO A 417 47.11 -23.79 21.53
C PRO A 417 45.93 -23.46 22.46
N ASP A 418 46.13 -22.53 23.40
CA ASP A 418 45.12 -22.06 24.35
C ASP A 418 44.56 -20.67 24.01
N GLY A 419 44.95 -20.07 22.87
CA GLY A 419 44.47 -18.78 22.40
C GLY A 419 43.20 -18.89 21.57
N TYR A 420 42.15 -18.16 21.97
CA TYR A 420 40.84 -18.15 21.30
C TYR A 420 40.37 -16.75 20.91
N PHE A 421 40.96 -15.70 21.49
CA PHE A 421 40.62 -14.33 21.16
C PHE A 421 41.83 -13.40 21.10
N ILE A 422 41.67 -12.29 20.39
CA ILE A 422 42.62 -11.20 20.33
C ILE A 422 41.90 -9.89 20.64
N ARG A 423 42.59 -8.96 21.30
CA ARG A 423 42.21 -7.54 21.27
C ARG A 423 43.40 -6.69 20.86
N VAL A 424 43.12 -5.68 20.05
CA VAL A 424 44.12 -4.76 19.52
C VAL A 424 43.82 -3.34 19.97
N SER A 425 44.86 -2.57 20.30
CA SER A 425 44.77 -1.13 20.56
C SER A 425 45.45 -0.39 19.43
N LEU A 426 44.72 0.55 18.85
CA LEU A 426 45.12 1.26 17.64
C LEU A 426 45.02 2.77 17.85
N PRO A 427 45.97 3.56 17.31
CA PRO A 427 45.77 4.99 17.17
C PRO A 427 44.51 5.27 16.34
N ASN A 428 43.73 6.28 16.71
CA ASN A 428 42.49 6.62 16.02
C ASN A 428 42.71 6.94 14.52
N THR A 429 43.92 7.36 14.15
CA THR A 429 44.34 7.60 12.75
C THR A 429 44.47 6.34 11.89
N ARG A 430 44.51 5.15 12.49
CA ARG A 430 44.69 3.86 11.79
C ARG A 430 43.44 3.00 11.69
N LEU A 431 42.34 3.42 12.32
CA LEU A 431 41.09 2.64 12.39
C LEU A 431 40.48 2.34 11.01
N ASN A 432 40.69 3.21 10.03
CA ASN A 432 40.14 3.07 8.67
C ASN A 432 40.98 2.20 7.73
N SER A 433 42.15 1.75 8.18
CA SER A 433 43.10 1.03 7.34
C SER A 433 43.66 -0.21 8.02
N TYR A 434 43.14 -0.59 9.20
CA TYR A 434 43.66 -1.74 9.96
C TYR A 434 43.01 -3.03 9.47
N GLN A 435 43.84 -4.03 9.21
CA GLN A 435 43.42 -5.37 8.83
C GLN A 435 44.20 -6.42 9.61
N ILE A 436 43.46 -7.42 10.10
CA ILE A 436 43.98 -8.67 10.62
C ILE A 436 43.18 -9.81 10.00
N GLU A 437 43.86 -10.82 9.49
CA GLU A 437 43.27 -11.91 8.73
C GLU A 437 43.96 -13.24 9.00
N GLU A 438 43.25 -14.34 8.78
CA GLU A 438 43.79 -15.68 8.89
C GLU A 438 44.73 -16.00 7.72
N GLY A 439 45.88 -16.60 8.02
CA GLY A 439 46.91 -16.95 7.05
C GLY A 439 48.24 -16.24 7.28
N GLU A 440 49.20 -16.53 6.41
CA GLU A 440 50.59 -16.08 6.55
C GLU A 440 50.93 -14.84 5.71
N GLU A 441 50.00 -14.38 4.87
CA GLU A 441 50.17 -13.26 3.94
C GLU A 441 49.18 -12.13 4.24
N THR A 442 49.56 -10.88 3.94
CA THR A 442 48.60 -9.76 3.91
C THR A 442 47.98 -9.60 2.54
N THR A 443 46.70 -9.27 2.50
CA THR A 443 46.04 -8.79 1.29
C THR A 443 45.87 -7.27 1.29
N GLU A 444 45.37 -6.73 0.17
CA GLU A 444 44.86 -5.37 0.14
C GLU A 444 43.76 -5.18 1.21
N TYR A 445 43.67 -3.95 1.72
CA TYR A 445 42.71 -3.63 2.77
C TYR A 445 41.27 -3.85 2.29
N GLU A 446 40.51 -4.61 3.06
CA GLU A 446 39.06 -4.69 2.98
C GLU A 446 38.42 -4.41 4.34
N LYS A 447 37.22 -3.84 4.33
CA LYS A 447 36.45 -3.59 5.56
C LYS A 447 35.97 -4.93 6.13
N ALA A 448 35.96 -5.07 7.46
CA ALA A 448 35.37 -6.25 8.09
C ALA A 448 33.85 -6.31 7.89
N GLY A 449 33.32 -7.48 7.55
CA GLY A 449 31.89 -7.70 7.38
C GLY A 449 31.54 -8.99 6.63
N SER A 450 30.24 -9.18 6.41
CA SER A 450 29.71 -10.21 5.54
C SER A 450 29.07 -9.54 4.33
N TYR A 451 29.46 -9.97 3.14
CA TYR A 451 29.05 -9.42 1.85
C TYR A 451 28.29 -10.45 1.04
N LEU A 452 27.25 -10.02 0.33
CA LEU A 452 26.65 -10.86 -0.71
C LEU A 452 27.52 -10.78 -1.97
N THR A 453 27.68 -11.89 -2.68
CA THR A 453 28.35 -11.84 -3.99
C THR A 453 27.54 -11.00 -4.97
N PRO A 454 28.21 -10.28 -5.89
CA PRO A 454 27.55 -9.58 -6.99
C PRO A 454 26.59 -10.46 -7.79
N SER A 455 26.86 -11.77 -7.86
CA SER A 455 26.01 -12.75 -8.54
C SER A 455 24.60 -12.92 -7.95
N TYR A 456 24.34 -12.45 -6.72
CA TYR A 456 22.99 -12.44 -6.13
C TYR A 456 22.20 -11.18 -6.45
N PHE A 457 22.86 -10.17 -7.00
CA PHE A 457 22.22 -8.92 -7.39
C PHE A 457 21.91 -8.97 -8.88
N ASP A 458 20.71 -8.55 -9.26
CA ASP A 458 20.47 -8.24 -10.66
C ASP A 458 21.39 -7.10 -11.11
N SER A 459 21.61 -6.98 -12.42
CA SER A 459 22.53 -5.97 -12.95
C SER A 459 22.11 -4.54 -12.57
N ALA A 460 20.83 -4.30 -12.27
CA ALA A 460 20.32 -3.02 -11.81
C ALA A 460 20.78 -2.71 -10.38
N THR A 461 20.73 -3.70 -9.49
CA THR A 461 21.14 -3.62 -8.09
C THR A 461 22.67 -3.60 -7.94
N GLU A 462 23.39 -4.35 -8.78
CA GLU A 462 24.85 -4.31 -8.80
C GLU A 462 25.37 -2.93 -9.25
N ASN A 463 24.79 -2.39 -10.34
CA ASN A 463 25.06 -1.01 -10.75
C ASN A 463 24.68 -0.01 -9.65
N ALA A 464 23.64 -0.31 -8.87
CA ALA A 464 23.22 0.51 -7.76
C ALA A 464 24.22 0.61 -6.62
N LEU A 465 24.79 -0.52 -6.21
CA LEU A 465 25.86 -0.52 -5.22
C LEU A 465 27.12 0.16 -5.74
N ASN A 466 27.50 -0.07 -7.01
CA ASN A 466 28.72 0.48 -7.59
C ASN A 466 28.66 2.00 -7.76
N ASN A 467 27.49 2.55 -8.10
CA ASN A 467 27.28 3.99 -8.26
C ASN A 467 27.20 4.75 -6.92
N LEU A 468 26.91 4.06 -5.82
CA LEU A 468 26.73 4.65 -4.49
C LEU A 468 28.03 5.21 -3.89
N ILE A 469 29.20 4.71 -4.32
CA ILE A 469 30.51 4.99 -3.69
C ILE A 469 31.27 6.15 -4.36
N LEU A 470 30.89 6.60 -5.57
CA LEU A 470 31.81 7.35 -6.43
C LEU A 470 31.51 8.84 -6.72
N ASN A 471 30.42 9.45 -6.25
CA ASN A 471 30.11 10.84 -6.64
C ASN A 471 29.53 11.73 -5.51
N PRO A 472 30.38 12.32 -4.65
CA PRO A 472 29.98 13.33 -3.68
C PRO A 472 30.01 14.74 -4.30
N THR A 473 29.66 14.89 -5.59
CA THR A 473 29.42 16.23 -6.12
C THR A 473 28.03 16.66 -5.68
N HIS A 474 27.96 17.73 -4.88
CA HIS A 474 26.69 18.34 -4.53
C HIS A 474 25.93 18.70 -5.80
N LYS A 475 24.74 18.11 -5.98
CA LYS A 475 23.85 18.41 -7.10
C LYS A 475 22.72 19.28 -6.59
N THR A 476 22.65 20.49 -7.12
CA THR A 476 21.48 21.36 -6.93
C THR A 476 20.31 20.81 -7.74
N ILE A 477 19.08 21.06 -7.31
CA ILE A 477 17.88 20.69 -8.08
C ILE A 477 17.94 21.27 -9.50
N HIS A 478 18.43 22.50 -9.64
CA HIS A 478 18.60 23.13 -10.95
C HIS A 478 19.61 22.40 -11.84
N SER A 479 20.69 21.84 -11.28
CA SER A 479 21.65 21.06 -12.06
C SER A 479 21.02 19.77 -12.59
N ILE A 480 20.23 19.09 -11.75
CA ILE A 480 19.46 17.88 -12.09
C ILE A 480 18.46 18.20 -13.20
N MET A 481 17.73 19.31 -13.11
CA MET A 481 16.73 19.73 -14.11
C MET A 481 17.34 20.38 -15.35
N SER A 482 18.60 20.84 -15.31
CA SER A 482 19.24 21.58 -16.40
C SER A 482 19.24 20.91 -17.78
N PRO A 483 19.22 19.57 -17.93
CA PRO A 483 19.12 18.93 -19.25
C PRO A 483 17.83 19.29 -20.01
N ILE A 484 16.77 19.73 -19.31
CA ILE A 484 15.51 20.14 -19.92
C ILE A 484 15.68 21.27 -20.96
N ARG A 485 16.72 22.11 -20.80
CA ARG A 485 17.03 23.23 -21.71
C ARG A 485 17.30 22.81 -23.16
N LYS A 486 17.67 21.55 -23.38
CA LYS A 486 17.98 21.01 -24.71
C LYS A 486 16.74 20.44 -25.41
N ASN A 487 15.54 20.53 -24.82
CA ASN A 487 14.34 19.79 -25.25
C ASN A 487 14.61 18.28 -25.40
N ASN A 488 15.42 17.74 -24.49
CA ASN A 488 15.86 16.35 -24.55
C ASN A 488 14.79 15.34 -24.09
N GLY A 489 13.58 15.79 -23.74
CA GLY A 489 12.47 14.92 -23.36
C GLY A 489 12.76 14.02 -22.16
N LEU A 490 12.95 14.64 -20.99
CA LEU A 490 13.20 13.92 -19.74
C LEU A 490 12.02 13.01 -19.38
N GLN A 491 12.34 11.81 -18.90
CA GLN A 491 11.39 10.86 -18.36
C GLN A 491 11.32 11.05 -16.83
N ILE A 492 10.28 11.73 -16.37
CA ILE A 492 10.12 12.14 -14.97
C ILE A 492 9.05 11.30 -14.29
N LYS A 493 9.41 10.69 -13.16
CA LYS A 493 8.49 9.98 -12.28
C LYS A 493 8.12 10.85 -11.09
N LEU A 494 6.83 10.93 -10.77
CA LEU A 494 6.36 11.51 -9.51
C LEU A 494 5.82 10.38 -8.63
N ILE A 495 6.43 10.18 -7.46
CA ILE A 495 5.97 9.21 -6.45
C ILE A 495 5.60 9.95 -5.17
N GLY A 496 4.60 9.42 -4.45
CA GLY A 496 4.13 10.04 -3.23
C GLY A 496 2.81 9.49 -2.74
N ASP A 497 2.12 10.27 -1.90
CA ASP A 497 0.83 9.90 -1.30
C ASP A 497 -0.38 10.49 -2.05
N SER A 498 -1.49 10.72 -1.33
CA SER A 498 -2.74 11.29 -1.83
C SER A 498 -2.58 12.69 -2.41
N ILE A 499 -1.68 13.51 -1.84
CA ILE A 499 -1.49 14.88 -2.29
C ILE A 499 -0.77 14.89 -3.64
N THR A 500 0.19 13.99 -3.86
CA THR A 500 0.80 13.74 -5.17
C THR A 500 -0.21 13.18 -6.17
N GLN A 501 -1.04 12.22 -5.74
CA GLN A 501 -2.06 11.63 -6.63
C GLN A 501 -3.12 12.66 -7.06
N GLY A 502 -3.43 13.63 -6.19
CA GLY A 502 -4.29 14.78 -6.49
C GLY A 502 -5.62 14.82 -5.73
N VAL A 503 -5.75 14.11 -4.61
CA VAL A 503 -6.97 14.14 -3.78
C VAL A 503 -7.27 15.56 -3.33
N GLY A 504 -8.54 15.97 -3.36
CA GLY A 504 -8.98 17.33 -3.00
C GLY A 504 -9.14 18.27 -4.19
N GLY A 505 -8.48 17.97 -5.31
CA GLY A 505 -8.61 18.71 -6.56
C GLY A 505 -9.87 18.36 -7.35
N THR A 506 -10.42 19.33 -8.06
CA THR A 506 -11.60 19.12 -8.90
C THR A 506 -11.34 18.03 -9.95
N GLY A 507 -12.28 17.08 -10.04
CA GLY A 507 -12.21 15.99 -11.01
C GLY A 507 -11.18 14.90 -10.69
N PHE A 508 -10.61 14.86 -9.48
CA PHE A 508 -9.79 13.74 -9.01
C PHE A 508 -10.52 12.41 -9.20
N ALA A 509 -9.88 11.48 -9.90
CA ALA A 509 -10.36 10.13 -10.08
C ALA A 509 -9.18 9.17 -10.29
N GLN A 510 -9.32 7.92 -9.88
CA GLN A 510 -8.38 6.83 -10.19
C GLN A 510 -8.81 6.15 -11.50
N ASP A 511 -8.83 6.91 -12.60
CA ASP A 511 -9.47 6.55 -13.88
C ASP A 511 -8.54 6.01 -14.97
N GLY A 512 -7.24 6.01 -14.73
CA GLY A 512 -6.23 5.47 -15.64
C GLY A 512 -5.93 3.99 -15.46
N TYR A 513 -4.78 3.58 -16.02
CA TYR A 513 -4.25 2.23 -15.86
C TYR A 513 -3.72 2.01 -14.43
N ASN A 514 -3.72 0.76 -14.01
CA ASN A 514 -3.14 0.34 -12.73
C ASN A 514 -1.61 0.27 -12.85
N PHE A 515 -0.90 0.86 -11.89
CA PHE A 515 0.57 0.86 -11.87
C PHE A 515 1.17 0.16 -10.64
N VAL A 516 0.43 0.00 -9.54
CA VAL A 516 0.90 -0.74 -8.35
C VAL A 516 -0.30 -1.12 -7.46
N GLY A 517 -0.37 -2.37 -6.99
CA GLY A 517 -1.48 -2.82 -6.15
C GLY A 517 -2.84 -2.57 -6.80
N ASP A 518 -3.72 -1.82 -6.14
CA ASP A 518 -5.01 -1.37 -6.68
C ASP A 518 -4.98 0.10 -7.18
N TYR A 519 -3.82 0.76 -7.14
CA TYR A 519 -3.70 2.18 -7.48
C TYR A 519 -3.67 2.42 -8.98
N ARG A 520 -4.47 3.39 -9.42
CA ARG A 520 -4.57 3.80 -10.81
C ARG A 520 -4.19 5.26 -11.00
N VAL A 521 -3.68 5.56 -12.20
CA VAL A 521 -3.30 6.92 -12.57
C VAL A 521 -4.51 7.84 -12.49
N ASN A 522 -4.32 9.03 -11.90
CA ASN A 522 -5.26 10.13 -12.01
C ASN A 522 -4.99 10.89 -13.31
N THR A 523 -5.81 10.68 -14.34
CA THR A 523 -5.50 11.19 -15.68
C THR A 523 -5.79 12.68 -15.83
N LYS A 524 -6.78 13.23 -15.09
CA LYS A 524 -7.36 14.55 -15.35
C LYS A 524 -7.64 15.43 -14.13
N GLY A 525 -7.53 14.91 -12.91
CA GLY A 525 -7.82 15.67 -11.71
C GLY A 525 -6.90 16.89 -11.57
N TYR A 526 -7.47 18.00 -11.09
CA TYR A 526 -6.76 19.25 -10.94
C TYR A 526 -5.80 19.21 -9.75
N CYS A 527 -4.51 18.91 -10.00
CA CYS A 527 -3.51 18.84 -8.95
C CYS A 527 -2.13 19.28 -9.44
N TRP A 528 -1.22 19.62 -8.52
CA TRP A 528 0.12 20.14 -8.87
C TRP A 528 0.88 19.18 -9.79
N ALA A 529 0.74 17.87 -9.55
CA ALA A 529 1.46 16.84 -10.29
C ALA A 529 0.96 16.71 -11.74
N ASN A 530 -0.35 16.82 -11.95
CA ASN A 530 -0.94 16.82 -13.29
C ASN A 530 -0.68 18.14 -14.02
N LEU A 531 -0.77 19.28 -13.33
CA LEU A 531 -0.38 20.59 -13.88
C LEU A 531 1.09 20.60 -14.31
N LEU A 532 1.99 20.03 -13.49
CA LEU A 532 3.40 19.89 -13.83
C LEU A 532 3.59 18.96 -15.04
N ARG A 533 2.95 17.79 -15.04
CA ARG A 533 2.99 16.85 -16.16
C ARG A 533 2.61 17.54 -17.46
N ASP A 534 1.44 18.16 -17.49
CA ASP A 534 0.89 18.77 -18.69
C ASP A 534 1.79 19.91 -19.17
N TYR A 535 2.30 20.72 -18.24
CA TYR A 535 3.23 21.80 -18.55
C TYR A 535 4.54 21.31 -19.18
N LEU A 536 5.17 20.29 -18.58
CA LEU A 536 6.46 19.78 -19.06
C LEU A 536 6.32 18.98 -20.36
N GLN A 537 5.20 18.28 -20.55
CA GLN A 537 4.87 17.60 -21.80
C GLN A 537 4.62 18.60 -22.94
N GLU A 538 3.81 19.64 -22.70
CA GLU A 538 3.49 20.65 -23.72
C GLU A 538 4.73 21.44 -24.13
N LYS A 539 5.56 21.84 -23.16
CA LYS A 539 6.66 22.80 -23.40
C LYS A 539 8.01 22.17 -23.71
N PHE A 540 8.35 21.07 -23.05
CA PHE A 540 9.73 20.54 -23.03
C PHE A 540 9.84 19.10 -23.57
N ILE A 541 8.76 18.55 -24.15
CA ILE A 541 8.71 17.20 -24.72
C ILE A 541 9.07 16.12 -23.67
N CYS A 542 8.93 16.44 -22.38
CA CYS A 542 9.17 15.48 -21.30
C CYS A 542 8.02 14.48 -21.22
N THR A 543 8.28 13.27 -20.74
CA THR A 543 7.20 12.38 -20.26
C THR A 543 7.14 12.48 -18.76
N VAL A 544 5.96 12.74 -18.20
CA VAL A 544 5.81 12.79 -16.73
C VAL A 544 4.73 11.80 -16.29
N LYS A 545 5.09 10.87 -15.40
CA LYS A 545 4.17 9.88 -14.85
C LYS A 545 3.84 10.21 -13.39
N ASN A 546 2.60 10.63 -13.13
CA ASN A 546 2.09 10.82 -11.78
C ASN A 546 1.62 9.51 -11.17
N TRP A 547 2.44 8.92 -10.30
CA TRP A 547 2.20 7.68 -9.58
C TRP A 547 2.09 7.90 -8.06
N GLY A 548 1.39 8.97 -7.66
CA GLY A 548 0.99 9.15 -6.26
C GLY A 548 0.03 8.05 -5.78
N THR A 549 0.11 7.69 -4.50
CA THR A 549 -0.59 6.55 -3.91
C THR A 549 -1.40 6.98 -2.67
N THR A 550 -2.70 7.21 -2.85
CA THR A 550 -3.59 7.75 -1.80
C THR A 550 -3.54 6.93 -0.51
N GLY A 551 -3.33 7.63 0.61
CA GLY A 551 -3.34 7.05 1.96
C GLY A 551 -2.10 6.25 2.34
N ARG A 552 -1.03 6.27 1.54
CA ARG A 552 0.17 5.47 1.79
C ARG A 552 1.30 6.23 2.47
N THR A 553 2.17 5.47 3.13
CA THR A 553 3.38 5.91 3.83
C THR A 553 4.63 5.60 3.00
N SER A 554 5.79 6.10 3.44
CA SER A 554 7.09 5.74 2.84
C SER A 554 7.33 4.22 2.79
N ARG A 555 6.82 3.44 3.75
CA ARG A 555 7.01 1.99 3.77
C ARG A 555 6.41 1.31 2.56
N PHE A 556 5.22 1.76 2.14
CA PHE A 556 4.59 1.26 0.93
C PHE A 556 5.44 1.54 -0.31
N LEU A 557 6.06 2.73 -0.39
CA LEU A 557 6.96 3.04 -1.50
C LEU A 557 8.19 2.14 -1.50
N VAL A 558 8.79 1.87 -0.32
CA VAL A 558 9.91 0.93 -0.16
C VAL A 558 9.53 -0.48 -0.64
N GLU A 559 8.39 -1.01 -0.18
CA GLU A 559 7.91 -2.35 -0.53
C GLU A 559 7.60 -2.52 -2.02
N ASN A 560 7.31 -1.43 -2.72
CA ASN A 560 6.92 -1.44 -4.13
C ASN A 560 7.91 -0.70 -5.05
N ILE A 561 9.12 -0.38 -4.56
CA ILE A 561 10.04 0.52 -5.27
C ILE A 561 10.46 -0.03 -6.64
N LEU A 562 10.57 -1.36 -6.75
CA LEU A 562 10.92 -2.06 -7.99
C LEU A 562 9.90 -1.83 -9.11
N THR A 563 8.63 -1.59 -8.74
CA THR A 563 7.56 -1.30 -9.69
C THR A 563 7.42 0.20 -9.92
N LEU A 564 7.63 1.01 -8.88
CA LEU A 564 7.42 2.45 -8.91
C LEU A 564 8.49 3.24 -9.68
N VAL A 565 9.69 2.67 -9.83
CA VAL A 565 10.80 3.28 -10.58
C VAL A 565 11.12 2.40 -11.79
N GLU A 566 10.83 2.94 -12.98
CA GLU A 566 11.05 2.22 -14.23
C GLU A 566 12.48 2.44 -14.74
N SER A 567 13.02 1.47 -15.48
CA SER A 567 14.36 1.60 -16.07
C SER A 567 14.51 2.82 -16.99
N THR A 568 13.41 3.24 -17.63
CA THR A 568 13.32 4.41 -18.52
C THR A 568 13.29 5.75 -17.81
N ASP A 569 13.09 5.78 -16.49
CA ASP A 569 13.03 7.05 -15.75
C ASP A 569 14.43 7.68 -15.67
N ASP A 570 14.50 8.99 -15.87
CA ASP A 570 15.70 9.82 -15.68
C ASP A 570 15.72 10.44 -14.29
N ILE A 571 14.57 10.94 -13.83
CA ILE A 571 14.41 11.71 -12.59
C ILE A 571 13.19 11.20 -11.82
N VAL A 572 13.35 10.95 -10.53
CA VAL A 572 12.26 10.63 -9.60
C VAL A 572 12.06 11.80 -8.63
N ILE A 573 10.88 12.38 -8.60
CA ILE A 573 10.47 13.38 -7.60
C ILE A 573 9.63 12.66 -6.55
N CYS A 574 10.13 12.64 -5.31
CA CYS A 574 9.51 11.93 -4.20
C CYS A 574 8.94 12.91 -3.18
N MET A 575 7.60 12.91 -3.02
CA MET A 575 6.89 13.66 -1.98
C MET A 575 6.04 12.70 -1.15
N ILE A 576 6.54 12.31 0.02
CA ILE A 576 5.92 11.33 0.92
C ILE A 576 6.17 11.74 2.37
N GLY A 577 5.35 11.25 3.30
CA GLY A 577 5.50 11.54 4.74
C GLY A 577 4.19 11.95 5.40
N THR A 578 3.21 12.42 4.63
CA THR A 578 1.91 12.87 5.15
C THR A 578 1.25 11.79 5.99
N ASN A 579 1.16 10.55 5.51
CA ASN A 579 0.50 9.50 6.28
C ASN A 579 1.39 8.85 7.35
N ASN A 580 2.71 9.08 7.31
CA ASN A 580 3.67 8.52 8.26
C ASN A 580 3.40 9.04 9.68
N ARG A 581 3.01 10.31 9.81
CA ARG A 581 2.68 10.90 11.11
C ARG A 581 1.48 10.27 11.83
N ASN A 582 0.59 9.58 11.13
CA ASN A 582 -0.59 9.00 11.78
C ASN A 582 -0.16 7.89 12.77
N GLN A 583 -0.68 7.92 14.00
CA GLN A 583 -0.39 6.88 14.99
C GLN A 583 -0.76 5.47 14.48
N SER A 584 -1.86 5.38 13.72
CA SER A 584 -2.32 4.13 13.09
C SER A 584 -1.36 3.57 12.04
N ALA A 585 -0.46 4.39 11.49
CA ALA A 585 0.59 3.91 10.59
C ALA A 585 1.68 3.11 11.33
N GLY A 586 1.79 3.26 12.65
CA GLY A 586 2.75 2.53 13.48
C GLY A 586 4.22 2.79 13.14
N GLN A 587 4.53 3.88 12.43
CA GLN A 587 5.88 4.17 11.95
C GLN A 587 6.54 5.30 12.73
N THR A 588 7.74 5.04 13.25
CA THR A 588 8.57 6.03 13.94
C THR A 588 9.21 7.03 12.96
N ILE A 589 9.61 8.19 13.46
CA ILE A 589 10.27 9.22 12.66
C ILE A 589 11.63 8.74 12.10
N ASP A 590 12.35 7.89 12.85
CA ASP A 590 13.61 7.29 12.41
C ASP A 590 13.38 6.28 11.28
N GLN A 591 12.33 5.46 11.36
CA GLN A 591 11.95 4.56 10.27
C GLN A 591 11.54 5.33 9.00
N PHE A 592 10.91 6.49 9.14
CA PHE A 592 10.61 7.36 8.00
C PHE A 592 11.89 7.88 7.35
N TYR A 593 12.87 8.34 8.14
CA TYR A 593 14.19 8.73 7.65
C TYR A 593 14.88 7.58 6.91
N ASP A 594 14.93 6.39 7.51
CA ASP A 594 15.55 5.20 6.91
C ASP A 594 14.87 4.80 5.58
N ASP A 595 13.54 4.91 5.49
CA ASP A 595 12.81 4.66 4.25
C ASP A 595 13.22 5.65 3.14
N LEU A 596 13.38 6.94 3.46
CA LEU A 596 13.85 7.94 2.49
C LEU A 596 15.28 7.66 2.03
N ILE A 597 16.17 7.27 2.94
CA ILE A 597 17.53 6.86 2.60
C ILE A 597 17.52 5.64 1.68
N TYR A 598 16.67 4.65 1.96
CA TYR A 598 16.51 3.48 1.10
C TYR A 598 16.04 3.87 -0.31
N ILE A 599 14.96 4.66 -0.42
CA ILE A 599 14.42 5.12 -1.71
C ILE A 599 15.48 5.90 -2.49
N GLY A 600 16.17 6.83 -1.84
CA GLY A 600 17.23 7.63 -2.46
C GLY A 600 18.41 6.78 -2.95
N ASN A 601 18.87 5.82 -2.14
CA ASN A 601 19.94 4.89 -2.51
C ASN A 601 19.52 4.03 -3.71
N TYR A 602 18.30 3.49 -3.70
CA TYR A 602 17.78 2.67 -4.79
C TYR A 602 17.73 3.45 -6.11
N VAL A 603 17.07 4.62 -6.12
CA VAL A 603 16.94 5.44 -7.34
C VAL A 603 18.30 5.87 -7.88
N ARG A 604 19.16 6.44 -7.04
CA ARG A 604 20.50 6.89 -7.44
C ARG A 604 21.38 5.75 -7.90
N GLY A 605 21.20 4.59 -7.28
CA GLY A 605 21.88 3.39 -7.66
C GLY A 605 21.58 2.97 -9.11
N LEU A 606 20.32 3.08 -9.53
CA LEU A 606 19.93 2.84 -10.93
C LEU A 606 20.50 3.86 -11.94
N GLY A 607 21.38 4.77 -11.51
CA GLY A 607 21.96 5.84 -12.31
C GLY A 607 20.99 7.00 -12.57
N LYS A 608 19.89 7.07 -11.81
CA LYS A 608 18.82 8.08 -11.93
C LYS A 608 19.03 9.21 -10.94
N GLU A 609 18.42 10.35 -11.18
CA GLU A 609 18.40 11.45 -10.21
C GLU A 609 17.16 11.33 -9.32
N ILE A 610 17.29 11.77 -8.06
CA ILE A 610 16.16 11.91 -7.13
C ILE A 610 16.07 13.35 -6.63
N ILE A 611 14.84 13.85 -6.51
CA ILE A 611 14.51 15.12 -5.86
C ILE A 611 13.54 14.82 -4.73
N PHE A 612 13.95 15.15 -3.50
CA PHE A 612 13.08 15.08 -2.34
C PHE A 612 12.25 16.36 -2.21
N MET A 613 10.98 16.19 -1.86
CA MET A 613 10.05 17.28 -1.65
C MET A 613 9.19 17.02 -0.42
N SER A 614 9.05 18.02 0.45
CA SER A 614 8.07 17.98 1.53
C SER A 614 6.72 18.48 1.04
N SER A 615 5.63 17.94 1.61
CA SER A 615 4.28 18.44 1.35
C SER A 615 4.00 19.73 2.13
N ILE A 616 2.84 20.33 1.87
CA ILE A 616 2.35 21.55 2.51
C ILE A 616 1.93 21.31 3.96
N PRO A 617 1.74 22.36 4.79
CA PRO A 617 1.19 22.19 6.14
C PRO A 617 -0.24 21.65 6.10
N ALA A 618 -0.62 20.91 7.14
CA ALA A 618 -2.02 20.56 7.38
C ALA A 618 -2.71 21.63 8.24
N SER A 619 -4.05 21.63 8.27
CA SER A 619 -4.81 22.46 9.21
C SER A 619 -4.53 22.06 10.66
N ILE A 620 -4.70 23.02 11.58
CA ILE A 620 -4.63 22.74 13.02
C ILE A 620 -5.64 21.65 13.41
N SER A 621 -6.84 21.66 12.83
CA SER A 621 -7.85 20.63 13.12
C SER A 621 -7.40 19.23 12.70
N ASN A 622 -6.64 19.10 11.61
CA ASN A 622 -6.14 17.80 11.17
C ASN A 622 -4.97 17.30 12.04
N GLU A 623 -4.09 18.21 12.47
CA GLU A 623 -2.98 17.88 13.37
C GLU A 623 -3.46 17.52 14.78
N THR A 624 -4.61 18.06 15.20
CA THR A 624 -5.22 17.83 16.51
C THR A 624 -6.42 16.86 16.48
N ASP A 625 -6.61 16.14 15.38
CA ASP A 625 -7.71 15.18 15.24
C ASP A 625 -7.57 14.00 16.22
N VAL A 626 -8.47 13.95 17.20
CA VAL A 626 -8.52 12.91 18.24
C VAL A 626 -8.88 11.52 17.71
N ASN A 627 -9.56 11.44 16.55
CA ASN A 627 -9.95 10.18 15.93
C ASN A 627 -8.83 9.61 15.04
N ASN A 628 -7.88 10.45 14.65
CA ASN A 628 -6.69 10.07 13.92
C ASN A 628 -5.46 10.76 14.54
N PRO A 629 -5.06 10.37 15.75
CA PRO A 629 -3.97 11.04 16.46
C PRO A 629 -2.65 10.94 15.69
N LYS A 630 -1.82 11.99 15.83
CA LYS A 630 -0.51 12.09 15.18
C LYS A 630 0.61 11.81 16.19
N THR A 631 1.65 11.10 15.75
CA THR A 631 2.86 10.80 16.54
C THR A 631 3.93 11.88 16.42
N TYR A 632 3.91 12.63 15.31
CA TYR A 632 4.74 13.77 14.94
C TYR A 632 3.98 14.61 13.92
N HIS A 633 4.46 15.78 13.53
CA HIS A 633 3.67 16.74 12.72
C HIS A 633 4.33 17.07 11.36
N MET A 634 3.64 17.81 10.50
CA MET A 634 4.13 18.11 9.15
C MET A 634 5.46 18.91 9.14
N GLU A 635 5.76 19.70 10.17
CA GLU A 635 7.07 20.34 10.36
C GLU A 635 8.20 19.33 10.62
N ASP A 636 7.90 18.23 11.31
CA ASP A 636 8.86 17.15 11.56
C ASP A 636 9.11 16.38 10.26
N ILE A 637 8.06 16.14 9.47
CA ILE A 637 8.17 15.55 8.13
C ILE A 637 9.10 16.38 7.24
N ASP A 638 8.91 17.70 7.17
CA ASP A 638 9.79 18.60 6.42
C ASP A 638 11.25 18.49 6.88
N THR A 639 11.45 18.48 8.20
CA THR A 639 12.78 18.41 8.81
C THR A 639 13.49 17.09 8.47
N VAL A 640 12.79 15.97 8.52
CA VAL A 640 13.36 14.66 8.16
C VAL A 640 13.68 14.55 6.69
N ILE A 641 12.82 15.08 5.81
CA ILE A 641 13.08 15.10 4.37
C ILE A 641 14.32 15.96 4.06
N MET A 642 14.49 17.08 4.76
CA MET A 642 15.71 17.88 4.70
C MET A 642 16.95 17.09 5.14
N CYS A 643 16.86 16.36 6.25
CA CYS A 643 17.95 15.49 6.72
C CYS A 643 18.30 14.40 5.69
N ALA A 644 17.31 13.77 5.06
CA ALA A 644 17.53 12.77 4.02
C ALA A 644 18.21 13.38 2.78
N ALA A 645 17.77 14.56 2.34
CA ALA A 645 18.44 15.27 1.25
C ALA A 645 19.89 15.66 1.60
N ALA A 646 20.14 16.09 2.84
CA ALA A 646 21.47 16.41 3.33
C ALA A 646 22.41 15.19 3.33
N TYR A 647 21.91 13.99 3.69
CA TYR A 647 22.67 12.73 3.58
C TYR A 647 23.20 12.51 2.15
N PHE A 648 22.40 12.87 1.16
CA PHE A 648 22.74 12.74 -0.26
C PHE A 648 23.52 13.94 -0.83
N SER A 649 23.87 14.92 -0.01
CA SER A 649 24.48 16.20 -0.43
C SER A 649 23.67 16.88 -1.54
N MET A 650 22.34 16.95 -1.40
CA MET A 650 21.44 17.60 -2.36
C MET A 650 20.51 18.60 -1.70
N ASP A 651 19.98 19.52 -2.50
CA ASP A 651 18.87 20.38 -2.10
C ASP A 651 17.56 19.58 -2.04
N TYR A 652 16.56 20.13 -1.35
CA TYR A 652 15.19 19.60 -1.34
C TYR A 652 14.18 20.74 -1.51
N ILE A 653 12.96 20.42 -1.96
CA ILE A 653 11.88 21.39 -2.11
C ILE A 653 11.00 21.33 -0.85
N SER A 654 10.94 22.44 -0.08
CA SER A 654 10.05 22.53 1.08
C SER A 654 8.77 23.28 0.72
N LEU A 655 7.72 22.57 0.30
CA LEU A 655 6.41 23.22 0.12
C LEU A 655 5.82 23.65 1.47
N TYR A 656 6.21 22.98 2.56
CA TYR A 656 5.86 23.36 3.93
C TYR A 656 6.27 24.81 4.22
N LYS A 657 7.58 25.10 4.15
CA LYS A 657 8.13 26.43 4.49
C LYS A 657 7.66 27.50 3.50
N ILE A 658 7.56 27.15 2.22
CA ILE A 658 7.14 28.09 1.18
C ILE A 658 5.68 28.52 1.39
N LEU A 659 4.75 27.58 1.66
CA LEU A 659 3.35 27.95 1.88
C LEU A 659 3.13 28.66 3.22
N MET A 660 3.86 28.31 4.28
CA MET A 660 3.82 29.07 5.53
C MET A 660 4.17 30.54 5.30
N SER A 661 5.31 30.79 4.63
CA SER A 661 5.75 32.15 4.30
C SER A 661 4.75 32.88 3.38
N TYR A 662 4.16 32.19 2.41
CA TYR A 662 3.13 32.76 1.55
C TYR A 662 1.88 33.18 2.34
N CYS A 663 1.39 32.31 3.23
CA CYS A 663 0.23 32.57 4.08
C CYS A 663 0.48 33.79 4.98
N ASP A 664 1.65 33.85 5.63
CA ASP A 664 2.06 34.98 6.46
C ASP A 664 2.10 36.30 5.67
N GLN A 665 2.68 36.28 4.46
CA GLN A 665 2.77 37.46 3.61
C GLN A 665 1.42 37.94 3.07
N LYS A 666 0.47 37.01 2.89
CA LYS A 666 -0.87 37.32 2.37
C LYS A 666 -1.90 37.57 3.45
N GLY A 667 -1.59 37.27 4.71
CA GLY A 667 -2.55 37.35 5.81
C GLY A 667 -3.70 36.37 5.66
N ILE A 668 -3.44 35.18 5.10
CA ILE A 668 -4.41 34.08 4.99
C ILE A 668 -3.93 32.89 5.83
N THR A 669 -4.82 31.95 6.15
CA THR A 669 -4.44 30.68 6.77
C THR A 669 -4.34 29.57 5.74
N ILE A 670 -3.60 28.51 6.06
CA ILE A 670 -3.50 27.33 5.20
C ILE A 670 -4.88 26.71 4.91
N ASP A 671 -5.83 26.79 5.83
CA ASP A 671 -7.19 26.24 5.68
C ASP A 671 -7.91 26.78 4.44
N SER A 672 -7.66 28.02 4.05
CA SER A 672 -8.23 28.61 2.83
C SER A 672 -7.78 27.90 1.54
N LEU A 673 -6.68 27.17 1.60
CA LEU A 673 -6.08 26.42 0.48
C LEU A 673 -6.35 24.92 0.58
N LEU A 674 -7.08 24.45 1.60
CA LEU A 674 -7.38 23.04 1.85
C LEU A 674 -8.88 22.76 1.68
N GLY A 675 -9.22 21.60 1.14
CA GLY A 675 -10.61 21.15 1.00
C GLY A 675 -11.17 20.47 2.26
N ASP A 676 -10.33 19.68 2.94
CA ASP A 676 -10.71 18.87 4.11
C ASP A 676 -9.76 19.06 5.31
N GLY A 677 -8.97 20.14 5.28
CA GLY A 677 -7.95 20.41 6.28
C GLY A 677 -6.66 19.60 6.12
N LEU A 678 -6.53 18.78 5.07
CA LEU A 678 -5.29 18.09 4.71
C LEU A 678 -4.95 18.22 3.22
N HIS A 679 -5.92 17.95 2.37
CA HIS A 679 -5.77 17.92 0.93
C HIS A 679 -5.99 19.32 0.34
N PRO A 680 -5.10 19.80 -0.56
CA PRO A 680 -5.29 21.08 -1.23
C PRO A 680 -6.58 21.12 -2.05
N ASN A 681 -7.23 22.28 -2.08
CA ASN A 681 -8.23 22.61 -3.11
C ASN A 681 -7.53 23.10 -4.39
N ASP A 682 -8.29 23.50 -5.41
CA ASP A 682 -7.72 23.93 -6.70
C ASP A 682 -6.77 25.14 -6.57
N ASP A 683 -7.07 26.10 -5.69
CA ASP A 683 -6.20 27.26 -5.43
C ASP A 683 -4.90 26.82 -4.74
N GLY A 684 -5.01 25.93 -3.75
CA GLY A 684 -3.86 25.31 -3.08
C GLY A 684 -2.98 24.54 -4.06
N TYR A 685 -3.57 23.73 -4.94
CA TYR A 685 -2.84 23.00 -5.96
C TYR A 685 -2.20 23.89 -7.03
N THR A 686 -2.85 25.01 -7.38
CA THR A 686 -2.27 26.02 -8.27
C THR A 686 -1.02 26.64 -7.64
N LEU A 687 -1.07 26.99 -6.35
CA LEU A 687 0.09 27.50 -5.63
C LEU A 687 1.20 26.46 -5.51
N MET A 688 0.87 25.22 -5.17
CA MET A 688 1.84 24.12 -5.15
C MET A 688 2.53 23.97 -6.51
N PHE A 689 1.78 23.89 -7.62
CA PHE A 689 2.37 23.84 -8.96
C PHE A 689 3.35 25.00 -9.20
N ASN A 690 2.96 26.21 -8.83
CA ASN A 690 3.79 27.39 -9.00
C ASN A 690 5.12 27.28 -8.23
N PHE A 691 5.06 26.88 -6.96
CA PHE A 691 6.24 26.75 -6.12
C PHE A 691 7.11 25.55 -6.49
N VAL A 692 6.50 24.46 -6.97
CA VAL A 692 7.25 23.33 -7.55
C VAL A 692 8.00 23.78 -8.79
N CYS A 693 7.38 24.53 -9.71
CA CYS A 693 8.10 25.09 -10.85
C CYS A 693 9.26 25.98 -10.42
N ASP A 694 9.05 26.88 -9.45
CA ASP A 694 10.09 27.76 -8.94
C ASP A 694 11.24 26.94 -8.30
N GLY A 695 10.93 25.90 -7.50
CA GLY A 695 11.91 25.01 -6.88
C GLY A 695 12.68 24.13 -7.88
N LEU A 696 12.06 23.78 -9.00
CA LEU A 696 12.71 23.06 -10.11
C LEU A 696 13.51 24.00 -11.03
N GLY A 697 13.44 25.32 -10.82
CA GLY A 697 14.09 26.33 -11.68
C GLY A 697 13.41 26.54 -13.03
N ILE A 698 12.10 26.24 -13.12
CA ILE A 698 11.32 26.25 -14.35
C ILE A 698 10.48 27.52 -14.45
N GLY A 699 10.74 28.33 -15.47
CA GLY A 699 9.91 29.50 -15.77
C GLY A 699 8.50 29.11 -16.20
N ARG A 700 7.48 29.71 -15.60
CA ARG A 700 6.06 29.46 -15.82
C ARG A 700 5.49 30.20 -17.04
N LYS A 701 4.43 29.66 -17.66
CA LYS A 701 3.65 30.40 -18.68
C LYS A 701 2.98 31.59 -18.03
N ARG A 702 3.12 32.78 -18.61
CA ARG A 702 2.28 33.90 -18.21
C ARG A 702 0.87 33.68 -18.75
N PRO A 703 -0.19 34.06 -18.01
CA PRO A 703 -1.54 34.06 -18.55
C PRO A 703 -1.59 34.76 -19.91
N ASN A 704 -2.28 34.14 -20.88
CA ASN A 704 -2.42 34.62 -22.27
C ASN A 704 -1.14 34.64 -23.12
N ALA A 705 -0.01 34.14 -22.64
CA ALA A 705 1.17 33.97 -23.48
C ALA A 705 0.96 32.83 -24.49
N THR A 706 1.31 33.05 -25.75
CA THR A 706 1.43 31.98 -26.76
C THR A 706 2.87 31.48 -26.78
N TRP A 707 3.06 30.17 -27.00
CA TRP A 707 4.38 29.57 -27.17
C TRP A 707 4.92 29.78 -28.58
#